data_AF-A0A8S1F8T8-F1
#
_entry.id   AF-A0A8S1F8T8-F1
#
_cell.length_a   1.000
_cell.length_b   1.000
_cell.length_c   1.000
_cell.angle_alpha   90.00
_cell.angle_beta   90.00
_cell.angle_gamma   90.00
#
_symmetry.space_group_name_H-M   'P 1'
#
loop_
_entity.id
_entity.type
_entity.pdbx_description
1 polymer ?
#
loop_
_entity_poly.entity_id
_entity_poly.type
_entity_poly.pdbx_seq_one_letter_code
_entity_poly.pdbx_strand_id
1 'polypeptide(L)'
;MQDELDVFLEEASIALKLAEEGHDVSHLAEKLMEQADMISEVPSESIDPHFLSKSLAKLAGTSPNVSFTKYDYSKSPSFRYRSPRIPSLEEDLEEVEENGRRLEEERKILTEKVTQTNSPRFEVPLRYIVSASVKMHTLDIKTTVGLIACCECGVAIEPNPANMCSGCLRSKVDITEGITRTATIYMCKFCDRYFVPPSAWMRAELESKELLSICLKKMKPMLTKVRLTDACFVWTEAHSKRIKVKLTVQKEVFTNTILQQAVVVEFSVQSQLCDDCRRAEAKDFWRACVQVRQRAEFKKTLFYLEQLLLKHSAHKECTGVKPVPTGIDFFFAKQQEARKFVDFLMTVLPCKYHYAQELVSHDTKNNTYDYKHTFCVEIVPICRDNIVCLPKKAAQQYGNMSQIVLCLRVSNVITLIDPNNLQMVDVQATTFWREPFEALCGPKQLTEFYVLDVDVIDNFERKAGHGFVSKKHQLADVWLVRSDQVGMSDAETLSARTHLGHLLQPGDLVLAFDIKNCNVNNSTFDAMNTDNIPDAIIVRKVFDKTKRAAKRVWKLKRLVVDGNIVGNETASVADEFQGFMEDIEEDVLMREKINIYKDEDKMKQVPMVEADDDVIPDAPTLAEMLDDLNMEDEDMKDAEAESDDEEMQE
;
A
#
# COMPACT_ATOMS: atom_id res chain seq x y z
N MET A 1 1.51 9.78 20.75
CA MET A 1 0.73 9.86 22.01
C MET A 1 -0.30 8.73 22.12
N GLN A 2 -1.38 8.70 21.33
CA GLN A 2 -2.29 7.54 21.35
C GLN A 2 -1.58 6.29 20.78
N ASP A 3 -0.80 6.48 19.72
CA ASP A 3 0.10 5.44 19.19
C ASP A 3 1.20 5.00 20.18
N GLU A 4 1.64 5.88 21.09
CA GLU A 4 2.66 5.52 22.09
C GLU A 4 2.06 4.71 23.25
N LEU A 5 0.80 4.99 23.60
CA LEU A 5 0.04 4.20 24.57
C LEU A 5 -0.32 2.83 24.01
N ASP A 6 -0.67 2.73 22.73
CA ASP A 6 -0.96 1.46 22.07
C ASP A 6 0.30 0.59 21.97
N VAL A 7 1.45 1.18 21.64
CA VAL A 7 2.75 0.49 21.67
C VAL A 7 3.11 0.02 23.09
N PHE A 8 2.88 0.86 24.11
CA PHE A 8 3.11 0.47 25.51
C PHE A 8 2.23 -0.72 25.94
N LEU A 9 0.95 -0.72 25.56
CA LEU A 9 0.01 -1.82 25.85
C LEU A 9 0.40 -3.11 25.12
N GLU A 10 0.91 -3.00 23.90
CA GLU A 10 1.39 -4.14 23.13
C GLU A 10 2.68 -4.73 23.73
N GLU A 11 3.65 -3.88 24.11
CA GLU A 11 4.88 -4.30 24.81
C GLU A 11 4.57 -4.96 26.17
N ALA A 12 3.63 -4.40 26.94
CA ALA A 12 3.18 -4.98 28.21
C ALA A 12 2.46 -6.33 28.03
N SER A 13 1.67 -6.48 26.97
CA SER A 13 0.98 -7.74 26.62
C SER A 13 1.98 -8.84 26.22
N ILE A 14 3.03 -8.48 25.47
CA ILE A 14 4.12 -9.39 25.10
C ILE A 14 4.92 -9.81 26.35
N ALA A 15 5.24 -8.88 27.23
CA ALA A 15 5.94 -9.16 28.48
C ALA A 15 5.17 -10.16 29.37
N LEU A 16 3.84 -10.01 29.45
CA LEU A 16 2.95 -10.91 30.20
C LEU A 16 2.93 -12.32 29.61
N LYS A 17 2.88 -12.46 28.28
CA LYS A 17 2.93 -13.77 27.62
C LYS A 17 4.26 -14.48 27.87
N LEU A 18 5.38 -13.75 27.77
CA LEU A 18 6.71 -14.29 28.05
C LEU A 18 6.87 -14.71 29.52
N ALA A 19 6.27 -13.96 30.45
CA ALA A 19 6.23 -14.33 31.87
C ALA A 19 5.40 -15.61 32.12
N GLU A 20 4.26 -15.76 31.44
CA GLU A 20 3.41 -16.97 31.53
C GLU A 20 4.09 -18.21 30.93
N GLU A 21 4.99 -18.02 29.96
CA GLU A 21 5.85 -19.05 29.38
C GLU A 21 7.12 -19.35 30.21
N GLY A 22 7.33 -18.62 31.31
CA GLY A 22 8.44 -18.86 32.25
C GLY A 22 9.77 -18.22 31.87
N HIS A 23 9.77 -17.24 30.96
CA HIS A 23 10.96 -16.46 30.60
C HIS A 23 11.26 -15.35 31.61
N ASP A 24 12.54 -15.03 31.81
CA ASP A 24 12.98 -13.92 32.65
C ASP A 24 12.71 -12.58 31.94
N VAL A 25 11.78 -11.80 32.49
CA VAL A 25 11.32 -10.51 31.96
C VAL A 25 11.69 -9.33 32.87
N SER A 26 12.62 -9.52 33.81
CA SER A 26 13.05 -8.50 34.78
C SER A 26 13.46 -7.17 34.13
N HIS A 27 14.30 -7.22 33.09
CA HIS A 27 14.73 -6.03 32.34
C HIS A 27 13.60 -5.37 31.54
N LEU A 28 12.63 -6.15 31.05
CA LEU A 28 11.48 -5.61 30.30
C LEU A 28 10.49 -4.92 31.25
N ALA A 29 10.33 -5.46 32.45
CA ALA A 29 9.50 -4.88 33.51
C ALA A 29 10.07 -3.55 34.03
N GLU A 30 11.39 -3.42 34.21
CA GLU A 30 12.03 -2.13 34.55
C GLU A 30 11.80 -1.07 33.47
N LYS A 31 12.00 -1.44 32.20
CA LYS A 31 11.79 -0.52 31.07
C LYS A 31 10.33 -0.04 30.94
N LEU A 32 9.36 -0.94 31.17
CA LEU A 32 7.94 -0.59 31.17
C LEU A 32 7.57 0.30 32.38
N MET A 33 8.23 0.14 33.53
CA MET A 33 8.00 1.03 34.68
C MET A 33 8.55 2.44 34.44
N GLU A 34 9.74 2.58 33.84
CA GLU A 34 10.27 3.91 33.45
C GLU A 34 9.38 4.61 32.41
N GLN A 35 8.81 3.87 31.46
CA GLN A 35 7.87 4.40 30.48
C GLN A 35 6.51 4.79 31.12
N ALA A 36 6.05 4.03 32.12
CA ALA A 36 4.81 4.33 32.84
C ALA A 36 4.90 5.64 33.65
N ASP A 37 6.06 5.95 34.23
CA ASP A 37 6.30 7.20 34.94
C ASP A 37 6.19 8.42 34.00
N MET A 38 6.65 8.31 32.75
CA MET A 38 6.47 9.35 31.72
C MET A 38 5.01 9.54 31.28
N ILE A 39 4.18 8.51 31.38
CA ILE A 39 2.77 8.54 30.95
C ILE A 39 1.84 9.06 32.07
N SER A 40 2.32 9.14 33.32
CA SER A 40 1.53 9.48 34.51
C SER A 40 1.11 10.96 34.65
N GLU A 41 1.56 11.86 33.77
CA GLU A 41 1.23 13.30 33.80
C GLU A 41 0.01 13.72 32.97
N VAL A 42 -0.75 12.78 32.39
CA VAL A 42 -1.84 13.09 31.45
C VAL A 42 -3.22 12.64 31.97
N PRO A 43 -4.21 13.53 32.15
CA PRO A 43 -5.57 13.14 32.51
C PRO A 43 -6.34 12.72 31.24
N SER A 44 -6.77 11.47 31.13
CA SER A 44 -7.67 11.02 30.06
C SER A 44 -8.79 10.10 30.56
N GLU A 45 -10.01 10.40 30.12
CA GLU A 45 -11.30 9.81 30.56
C GLU A 45 -11.64 8.45 29.90
N SER A 46 -10.66 7.66 29.44
CA SER A 46 -10.95 6.49 28.60
C SER A 46 -10.17 5.22 28.95
N ILE A 47 -9.76 5.03 30.20
CA ILE A 47 -9.05 3.82 30.63
C ILE A 47 -9.66 3.30 31.92
N ASP A 48 -10.03 2.01 31.93
CA ASP A 48 -10.62 1.34 33.09
C ASP A 48 -9.53 1.09 34.15
N PRO A 49 -9.51 1.83 35.28
CA PRO A 49 -8.39 1.82 36.24
C PRO A 49 -8.20 0.45 36.93
N HIS A 50 -9.21 -0.41 36.83
CA HIS A 50 -9.18 -1.78 37.34
C HIS A 50 -8.29 -2.72 36.50
N PHE A 51 -8.06 -2.45 35.21
CA PHE A 51 -7.23 -3.30 34.34
C PHE A 51 -5.73 -3.03 34.55
N LEU A 52 -5.34 -1.75 34.59
CA LEU A 52 -3.96 -1.33 34.88
C LEU A 52 -3.49 -1.76 36.27
N SER A 53 -4.34 -1.64 37.29
CA SER A 53 -4.01 -2.08 38.66
C SER A 53 -3.88 -3.60 38.78
N LYS A 54 -4.67 -4.39 38.06
CA LYS A 54 -4.55 -5.87 38.04
C LYS A 54 -3.29 -6.33 37.32
N SER A 55 -2.94 -5.71 36.19
CA SER A 55 -1.77 -6.06 35.40
C SER A 55 -0.47 -5.70 36.13
N LEU A 56 -0.40 -4.53 36.76
CA LEU A 56 0.74 -4.12 37.59
C LEU A 56 0.86 -4.96 38.87
N ALA A 57 -0.25 -5.34 39.51
CA ALA A 57 -0.23 -6.23 40.67
C ALA A 57 0.21 -7.67 40.33
N LYS A 58 -0.10 -8.16 39.11
CA LYS A 58 0.33 -9.48 38.63
C LYS A 58 1.83 -9.50 38.30
N LEU A 59 2.38 -8.39 37.78
CA LEU A 59 3.82 -8.19 37.57
C LEU A 59 4.62 -8.03 38.88
N ALA A 60 4.03 -7.41 39.90
CA ALA A 60 4.66 -7.29 41.23
C ALA A 60 4.66 -8.61 42.03
N GLY A 61 3.80 -9.58 41.67
CA GLY A 61 3.63 -10.84 42.37
C GLY A 61 4.58 -11.97 41.96
N THR A 62 5.38 -11.81 40.91
CA THR A 62 6.21 -12.87 40.31
C THR A 62 7.71 -12.78 40.63
N SER A 63 8.18 -11.79 41.40
CA SER A 63 9.57 -11.73 41.87
C SER A 63 9.69 -12.08 43.37
N PRO A 64 10.45 -13.13 43.75
CA PRO A 64 10.80 -13.35 45.14
C PRO A 64 12.08 -12.54 45.41
N ASN A 65 11.93 -11.29 45.84
CA ASN A 65 12.88 -10.47 46.61
C ASN A 65 12.92 -9.00 46.16
N VAL A 66 11.83 -8.25 46.34
CA VAL A 66 11.94 -6.79 46.44
C VAL A 66 10.87 -6.26 47.40
N SER A 67 11.28 -5.58 48.47
CA SER A 67 10.38 -4.91 49.40
C SER A 67 10.18 -3.45 48.98
N PHE A 68 8.93 -3.02 48.73
CA PHE A 68 8.61 -1.60 48.56
C PHE A 68 7.37 -1.15 49.32
N THR A 69 7.47 0.10 49.78
CA THR A 69 6.64 0.82 50.74
C THR A 69 5.28 1.27 50.17
N LYS A 70 4.24 1.21 51.01
CA LYS A 70 2.86 1.63 50.72
C LYS A 70 2.76 3.07 50.21
N TYR A 71 2.04 3.28 49.10
CA TYR A 71 1.49 4.57 48.71
C TYR A 71 -0.02 4.63 49.05
N ASP A 72 -0.40 5.69 49.77
CA ASP A 72 -1.73 5.93 50.33
C ASP A 72 -2.57 6.76 49.34
N TYR A 73 -3.62 6.16 48.76
CA TYR A 73 -4.57 6.87 47.88
C TYR A 73 -5.81 7.29 48.67
N SER A 74 -5.72 8.43 49.37
CA SER A 74 -6.89 9.12 49.89
C SER A 74 -6.81 10.61 49.55
N LYS A 75 -7.29 10.99 48.37
CA LYS A 75 -7.84 12.32 48.02
C LYS A 75 -8.19 12.39 46.54
N SER A 76 -9.49 12.36 46.23
CA SER A 76 -10.03 13.00 45.03
C SER A 76 -11.37 13.67 45.38
N PRO A 77 -11.68 14.86 44.83
CA PRO A 77 -12.91 15.58 45.10
C PRO A 77 -14.02 15.19 44.12
N SER A 78 -15.24 15.15 44.65
CA SER A 78 -16.49 14.83 43.96
C SER A 78 -16.93 15.91 42.96
N PHE A 79 -17.24 15.51 41.72
CA PHE A 79 -18.14 16.26 40.84
C PHE A 79 -19.19 15.33 40.22
N ARG A 80 -20.46 15.71 40.38
CA ARG A 80 -21.65 15.05 39.81
C ARG A 80 -21.98 15.67 38.47
N TYR A 81 -22.21 14.87 37.43
CA TYR A 81 -23.11 15.23 36.33
C TYR A 81 -23.98 14.04 35.90
N ARG A 82 -25.21 14.38 35.48
CA ARG A 82 -26.35 13.49 35.22
C ARG A 82 -26.23 12.76 33.87
N SER A 83 -26.63 11.50 33.86
CA SER A 83 -26.85 10.68 32.66
C SER A 83 -28.14 11.02 31.91
N PRO A 84 -28.18 10.75 30.60
CA PRO A 84 -29.35 10.13 29.99
C PRO A 84 -29.01 8.81 29.26
N ARG A 85 -29.98 7.90 29.38
CA ARG A 85 -30.09 6.48 29.00
C ARG A 85 -29.58 6.07 27.60
N ILE A 86 -28.93 4.90 27.56
CA ILE A 86 -28.70 4.02 26.41
C ILE A 86 -29.67 2.82 26.53
N PRO A 87 -30.27 2.33 25.43
CA PRO A 87 -30.57 0.90 25.20
C PRO A 87 -29.66 0.38 24.07
N SER A 88 -29.18 -0.86 23.97
CA SER A 88 -29.38 -2.15 24.66
C SER A 88 -28.33 -3.09 24.04
N LEU A 89 -27.43 -3.68 24.84
CA LEU A 89 -26.43 -4.65 24.37
C LEU A 89 -25.93 -5.57 25.51
N GLU A 90 -26.78 -5.82 26.50
CA GLU A 90 -26.49 -6.68 27.66
C GLU A 90 -27.28 -7.99 27.68
N GLU A 91 -28.21 -8.23 26.75
CA GLU A 91 -29.01 -9.48 26.73
C GLU A 91 -28.33 -10.62 25.94
N ASP A 92 -27.36 -10.33 25.06
CA ASP A 92 -26.71 -11.35 24.22
C ASP A 92 -25.48 -12.02 24.87
N LEU A 93 -24.97 -11.48 25.98
CA LEU A 93 -23.75 -11.98 26.65
C LEU A 93 -24.05 -12.96 27.80
N GLU A 94 -25.18 -12.82 28.48
CA GLU A 94 -25.60 -13.79 29.51
C GLU A 94 -26.02 -15.15 28.92
N GLU A 95 -26.62 -15.15 27.71
CA GLU A 95 -27.08 -16.37 27.04
C GLU A 95 -25.92 -17.23 26.50
N VAL A 96 -24.78 -16.61 26.19
CA VAL A 96 -23.57 -17.31 25.73
C VAL A 96 -22.81 -17.94 26.91
N GLU A 97 -22.75 -17.26 28.06
CA GLU A 97 -22.10 -17.77 29.27
C GLU A 97 -22.91 -18.89 29.97
N GLU A 98 -24.23 -18.91 29.80
CA GLU A 98 -25.08 -19.97 30.34
C GLU A 98 -25.03 -21.25 29.48
N ASN A 99 -24.94 -21.10 28.15
CA ASN A 99 -24.75 -22.22 27.21
C ASN A 99 -23.36 -22.88 27.33
N GLY A 100 -22.32 -22.09 27.64
CA GLY A 100 -20.97 -22.61 27.93
C GLY A 100 -20.93 -23.51 29.15
N ARG A 101 -21.59 -23.11 30.25
CA ARG A 101 -21.66 -23.88 31.50
C ARG A 101 -22.43 -25.20 31.35
N ARG A 102 -23.47 -25.21 30.53
CA ARG A 102 -24.30 -26.41 30.27
C ARG A 102 -23.55 -27.50 29.49
N LEU A 103 -22.73 -27.13 28.51
CA LEU A 103 -21.93 -28.08 27.73
C LEU A 103 -20.80 -28.72 28.55
N GLU A 104 -20.28 -27.99 29.53
CA GLU A 104 -19.21 -28.48 30.42
C GLU A 104 -19.74 -29.45 31.50
N GLU A 105 -20.99 -29.26 31.91
CA GLU A 105 -21.71 -30.16 32.83
C GLU A 105 -22.15 -31.46 32.14
N GLU A 106 -22.60 -31.40 30.88
CA GLU A 106 -22.90 -32.59 30.06
C GLU A 106 -21.64 -33.45 29.81
N ARG A 107 -20.49 -32.82 29.63
CA ARG A 107 -19.19 -33.51 29.46
C ARG A 107 -18.74 -34.21 30.75
N LYS A 108 -18.97 -33.63 31.93
CA LYS A 108 -18.70 -34.27 33.22
C LYS A 108 -19.59 -35.51 33.46
N ILE A 109 -20.87 -35.42 33.13
CA ILE A 109 -21.82 -36.54 33.28
C ILE A 109 -21.47 -37.72 32.36
N LEU A 110 -20.98 -37.44 31.14
CA LEU A 110 -20.49 -38.46 30.22
C LEU A 110 -19.20 -39.13 30.69
N THR A 111 -18.34 -38.41 31.40
CA THR A 111 -17.05 -38.92 31.90
C THR A 111 -17.24 -39.76 33.19
N GLU A 112 -18.21 -39.42 34.04
CA GLU A 112 -18.59 -40.23 35.21
C GLU A 112 -19.33 -41.52 34.86
N LYS A 113 -20.06 -41.57 33.73
CA LYS A 113 -20.75 -42.80 33.28
C LYS A 113 -19.82 -43.87 32.73
N VAL A 114 -18.62 -43.50 32.26
CA VAL A 114 -17.62 -44.44 31.73
C VAL A 114 -16.82 -45.13 32.85
N THR A 115 -16.88 -44.62 34.09
CA THR A 115 -16.07 -45.13 35.21
C THR A 115 -16.83 -46.05 36.18
N GLN A 116 -18.14 -46.29 36.00
CA GLN A 116 -18.94 -47.13 36.90
C GLN A 116 -19.26 -48.55 36.42
N THR A 117 -18.69 -49.02 35.31
CA THR A 117 -18.82 -50.43 34.90
C THR A 117 -17.48 -51.14 34.85
N ASN A 118 -16.94 -51.51 36.01
CA ASN A 118 -16.30 -52.82 36.24
C ASN A 118 -15.87 -53.01 37.71
N SER A 119 -16.24 -54.15 38.29
CA SER A 119 -15.76 -54.68 39.57
C SER A 119 -15.57 -56.22 39.45
N PRO A 120 -14.89 -56.93 40.36
CA PRO A 120 -13.45 -57.20 40.24
C PRO A 120 -13.00 -58.68 40.46
N ARG A 121 -11.71 -58.96 40.14
CA ARG A 121 -10.79 -60.02 40.68
C ARG A 121 -11.10 -61.51 40.33
N PHE A 122 -10.16 -62.47 40.25
CA PHE A 122 -8.92 -62.77 41.01
C PHE A 122 -7.91 -63.65 40.20
N GLU A 123 -6.66 -63.69 40.73
CA GLU A 123 -5.35 -64.32 40.40
C GLU A 123 -5.33 -65.79 39.87
N VAL A 124 -4.27 -66.40 39.27
CA VAL A 124 -2.82 -66.55 39.58
C VAL A 124 -2.05 -67.17 38.34
N PRO A 125 -0.70 -67.45 38.32
CA PRO A 125 0.16 -67.20 37.15
C PRO A 125 0.96 -68.42 36.57
N LEU A 126 1.77 -68.13 35.54
CA LEU A 126 2.98 -68.81 35.02
C LEU A 126 2.86 -70.05 34.08
N ARG A 127 3.22 -69.77 32.81
CA ARG A 127 4.13 -70.51 31.89
C ARG A 127 4.05 -72.04 31.82
N TYR A 128 3.67 -72.56 30.64
CA TYR A 128 4.57 -73.10 29.59
C TYR A 128 3.73 -73.78 28.48
N ILE A 129 4.32 -73.87 27.28
CA ILE A 129 3.99 -74.79 26.16
C ILE A 129 3.05 -74.25 25.04
N VAL A 130 3.73 -73.89 23.93
CA VAL A 130 3.50 -74.26 22.53
C VAL A 130 2.10 -74.79 22.12
N SER A 131 1.54 -74.13 21.09
CA SER A 131 0.61 -74.64 20.06
C SER A 131 -0.60 -75.46 20.50
N ALA A 132 -1.81 -74.89 20.37
CA ALA A 132 -2.94 -75.51 19.66
C ALA A 132 -4.14 -74.56 19.63
N SER A 133 -4.73 -74.45 18.44
CA SER A 133 -5.95 -73.73 18.13
C SER A 133 -7.17 -74.39 18.77
N VAL A 134 -7.98 -73.64 19.53
CA VAL A 134 -9.37 -74.00 19.82
C VAL A 134 -10.23 -72.75 19.69
N LYS A 135 -11.07 -72.72 18.65
CA LYS A 135 -12.11 -71.71 18.41
C LYS A 135 -13.24 -71.91 19.43
N MET A 136 -13.55 -70.90 20.24
CA MET A 136 -14.87 -70.78 20.86
C MET A 136 -15.80 -70.05 19.89
N HIS A 137 -16.85 -70.74 19.45
CA HIS A 137 -17.94 -70.16 18.69
C HIS A 137 -18.79 -69.27 19.60
N THR A 138 -18.82 -67.97 19.31
CA THR A 138 -19.89 -67.06 19.74
C THR A 138 -21.13 -67.39 18.93
N LEU A 139 -22.25 -67.68 19.61
CA LEU A 139 -23.55 -67.87 18.97
C LEU A 139 -24.10 -66.50 18.54
N ASP A 140 -24.00 -66.20 17.24
CA ASP A 140 -24.73 -65.11 16.60
C ASP A 140 -26.23 -65.44 16.61
N ILE A 141 -26.99 -64.78 17.49
CA ILE A 141 -28.46 -64.76 17.40
C ILE A 141 -28.81 -63.89 16.19
N LYS A 142 -29.04 -64.53 15.04
CA LYS A 142 -29.61 -63.86 13.86
C LYS A 142 -31.07 -63.53 14.15
N THR A 143 -31.37 -62.27 14.41
CA THR A 143 -32.74 -61.76 14.42
C THR A 143 -33.35 -62.00 13.04
N THR A 144 -34.24 -62.97 12.90
CA THR A 144 -34.90 -63.25 11.62
C THR A 144 -35.97 -62.19 11.36
N VAL A 145 -35.64 -61.19 10.55
CA VAL A 145 -36.62 -60.20 10.05
C VAL A 145 -37.63 -60.96 9.19
N GLY A 146 -38.92 -60.88 9.51
CA GLY A 146 -39.96 -61.57 8.74
C GLY A 146 -40.03 -61.01 7.31
N LEU A 147 -39.83 -61.87 6.31
CA LEU A 147 -39.86 -61.47 4.90
C LEU A 147 -41.30 -61.48 4.36
N ILE A 148 -41.67 -60.46 3.59
CA ILE A 148 -42.93 -60.38 2.83
C ILE A 148 -42.66 -60.58 1.34
N ALA A 149 -43.66 -61.00 0.56
CA ALA A 149 -43.53 -61.07 -0.90
C ALA A 149 -43.78 -59.70 -1.53
N CYS A 150 -42.95 -59.30 -2.48
CA CYS A 150 -43.17 -58.11 -3.29
C CYS A 150 -44.48 -58.23 -4.09
N CYS A 151 -45.32 -57.18 -4.06
CA CYS A 151 -46.67 -57.21 -4.66
C CYS A 151 -46.73 -57.41 -6.18
N GLU A 152 -45.62 -57.21 -6.91
CA GLU A 152 -45.57 -57.43 -8.38
C GLU A 152 -44.82 -58.69 -8.82
N CYS A 153 -43.59 -58.89 -8.34
CA CYS A 153 -42.72 -59.96 -8.82
C CYS A 153 -42.63 -61.16 -7.86
N GLY A 154 -43.25 -61.09 -6.68
CA GLY A 154 -43.27 -62.19 -5.70
C GLY A 154 -41.94 -62.46 -4.99
N VAL A 155 -40.89 -61.65 -5.24
CA VAL A 155 -39.59 -61.78 -4.57
C VAL A 155 -39.72 -61.50 -3.07
N ALA A 156 -39.08 -62.32 -2.23
CA ALA A 156 -39.05 -62.13 -0.79
C ALA A 156 -38.23 -60.88 -0.42
N ILE A 157 -38.85 -59.94 0.29
CA ILE A 157 -38.29 -58.64 0.70
C ILE A 157 -38.48 -58.42 2.20
N GLU A 158 -37.64 -57.56 2.78
CA GLU A 158 -37.93 -57.03 4.11
C GLU A 158 -39.15 -56.09 4.04
N PRO A 159 -39.99 -56.05 5.10
CA PRO A 159 -41.18 -55.22 5.11
C PRO A 159 -40.82 -53.75 4.93
N ASN A 160 -41.28 -53.15 3.83
CA ASN A 160 -41.12 -51.73 3.55
C ASN A 160 -42.50 -51.09 3.31
N PRO A 161 -42.68 -49.78 3.52
CA PRO A 161 -43.99 -49.14 3.43
C PRO A 161 -44.57 -49.15 2.00
N ALA A 162 -43.75 -49.44 0.99
CA ALA A 162 -44.17 -49.60 -0.40
C ALA A 162 -44.61 -51.04 -0.76
N ASN A 163 -44.35 -52.04 0.09
CA ASN A 163 -44.52 -53.48 -0.19
C ASN A 163 -43.94 -53.95 -1.55
N MET A 164 -42.90 -53.28 -2.03
CA MET A 164 -42.29 -53.48 -3.36
C MET A 164 -40.79 -53.73 -3.23
N CYS A 165 -40.25 -54.63 -4.05
CA CYS A 165 -38.81 -54.85 -4.11
C CYS A 165 -38.10 -53.67 -4.79
N SER A 166 -36.80 -53.53 -4.54
CA SER A 166 -35.98 -52.44 -5.08
C SER A 166 -35.97 -52.40 -6.62
N GLY A 167 -36.09 -53.55 -7.29
CA GLY A 167 -36.20 -53.65 -8.75
C GLY A 167 -37.50 -53.06 -9.29
N CYS A 168 -38.65 -53.49 -8.75
CA CYS A 168 -39.97 -52.98 -9.14
C CYS A 168 -40.15 -51.50 -8.77
N LEU A 169 -39.58 -51.06 -7.65
CA LEU A 169 -39.62 -49.67 -7.22
C LEU A 169 -38.84 -48.76 -8.19
N ARG A 170 -37.64 -49.18 -8.63
CA ARG A 170 -36.82 -48.45 -9.62
C ARG A 170 -37.44 -48.42 -11.02
N SER A 171 -38.23 -49.43 -11.40
CA SER A 171 -38.88 -49.46 -12.71
C SER A 171 -40.13 -48.59 -12.79
N LYS A 172 -40.81 -48.35 -11.66
CA LYS A 172 -42.04 -47.56 -11.63
C LYS A 172 -41.84 -46.09 -11.31
N VAL A 173 -40.83 -45.76 -10.51
CA VAL A 173 -40.63 -44.41 -10.03
C VAL A 173 -39.32 -43.86 -10.55
N ASP A 174 -39.41 -42.89 -11.44
CA ASP A 174 -38.28 -42.08 -11.88
C ASP A 174 -38.24 -40.77 -11.08
N ILE A 175 -37.20 -40.59 -10.29
CA ILE A 175 -37.00 -39.38 -9.46
C ILE A 175 -36.55 -38.19 -10.32
N THR A 176 -36.10 -38.48 -11.54
CA THR A 176 -35.44 -37.53 -12.43
C THR A 176 -36.43 -36.83 -13.36
N GLU A 177 -37.71 -37.17 -13.26
CA GLU A 177 -38.82 -36.50 -13.92
C GLU A 177 -38.86 -35.02 -13.51
N GLY A 178 -38.41 -34.16 -14.43
CA GLY A 178 -38.34 -32.71 -14.24
C GLY A 178 -36.93 -32.12 -14.20
N ILE A 179 -35.87 -32.93 -14.32
CA ILE A 179 -34.48 -32.44 -14.49
C ILE A 179 -34.13 -32.48 -15.98
N THR A 180 -33.78 -31.34 -16.57
CA THR A 180 -33.28 -31.34 -17.96
C THR A 180 -31.89 -31.98 -18.03
N ARG A 181 -31.70 -32.88 -18.98
CA ARG A 181 -30.40 -33.55 -19.21
C ARG A 181 -29.42 -32.69 -20.00
N THR A 182 -29.88 -31.57 -20.56
CA THR A 182 -29.05 -30.64 -21.33
C THR A 182 -29.19 -29.22 -20.80
N ALA A 183 -28.08 -28.48 -20.79
CA ALA A 183 -28.04 -27.06 -20.43
C ALA A 183 -26.92 -26.34 -21.20
N THR A 184 -26.99 -25.01 -21.28
CA THR A 184 -25.98 -24.16 -21.92
C THR A 184 -25.24 -23.31 -20.87
N ILE A 185 -23.92 -23.20 -21.02
CA ILE A 185 -23.06 -22.32 -20.23
C ILE A 185 -22.30 -21.42 -21.20
N TYR A 186 -22.13 -20.15 -20.83
CA TYR A 186 -21.40 -19.18 -21.63
C TYR A 186 -19.97 -18.99 -21.10
N MET A 187 -19.00 -18.93 -22.01
CA MET A 187 -17.58 -18.72 -21.73
C MET A 187 -17.04 -17.58 -22.59
N CYS A 188 -16.23 -16.70 -22.01
CA CYS A 188 -15.59 -15.63 -22.75
C CYS A 188 -14.34 -16.11 -23.49
N LYS A 189 -14.28 -15.82 -24.80
CA LYS A 189 -13.17 -16.23 -25.68
C LYS A 189 -11.83 -15.57 -25.35
N PHE A 190 -11.84 -14.38 -24.74
CA PHE A 190 -10.63 -13.58 -24.51
C PHE A 190 -10.06 -13.68 -23.10
N CYS A 191 -10.88 -14.04 -22.11
CA CYS A 191 -10.45 -14.07 -20.72
C CYS A 191 -10.78 -15.38 -19.99
N ASP A 192 -11.29 -16.39 -20.70
CA ASP A 192 -11.66 -17.71 -20.18
C ASP A 192 -12.52 -17.68 -18.91
N ARG A 193 -13.31 -16.60 -18.75
CA ARG A 193 -14.28 -16.47 -17.67
C ARG A 193 -15.61 -17.10 -18.10
N TYR A 194 -16.22 -17.85 -17.20
CA TYR A 194 -17.57 -18.39 -17.36
C TYR A 194 -18.62 -17.44 -16.80
N PHE A 195 -19.76 -17.36 -17.48
CA PHE A 195 -20.88 -16.55 -17.04
C PHE A 195 -21.63 -17.23 -15.90
N VAL A 196 -21.78 -16.51 -14.80
CA VAL A 196 -22.56 -16.89 -13.63
C VAL A 196 -23.82 -16.00 -13.60
N PRO A 197 -25.00 -16.56 -13.91
CA PRO A 197 -26.26 -15.83 -13.82
C PRO A 197 -26.42 -15.22 -12.40
N PRO A 198 -26.83 -13.95 -12.27
CA PRO A 198 -27.50 -13.11 -13.28
C PRO A 198 -26.60 -12.21 -14.15
N SER A 199 -25.39 -11.84 -13.74
CA SER A 199 -24.53 -10.91 -14.48
C SER A 199 -23.02 -11.06 -14.22
N ALA A 200 -22.61 -12.00 -13.38
CA ALA A 200 -21.22 -12.12 -12.95
C ALA A 200 -20.41 -12.99 -13.93
N TRP A 201 -19.10 -12.76 -13.98
CA TRP A 201 -18.15 -13.57 -14.74
C TRP A 201 -17.05 -14.06 -13.81
N MET A 202 -16.79 -15.36 -13.80
CA MET A 202 -15.83 -16.00 -12.90
C MET A 202 -14.85 -16.83 -13.73
N ARG A 203 -13.55 -16.68 -13.46
CA ARG A 203 -12.52 -17.51 -14.09
C ARG A 203 -12.59 -18.90 -13.46
N ALA A 204 -12.73 -19.94 -14.27
CA ALA A 204 -12.77 -21.31 -13.75
C ALA A 204 -11.99 -22.24 -14.68
N GLU A 205 -11.18 -23.12 -14.10
CA GLU A 205 -10.47 -24.14 -14.86
C GLU A 205 -11.40 -25.33 -15.16
N LEU A 206 -11.06 -26.12 -16.17
CA LEU A 206 -11.77 -27.36 -16.47
C LEU A 206 -11.67 -28.32 -15.26
N GLU A 207 -12.76 -29.03 -14.97
CA GLU A 207 -12.88 -29.95 -13.83
C GLU A 207 -12.64 -29.31 -12.45
N SER A 208 -12.66 -27.97 -12.35
CA SER A 208 -12.53 -27.25 -11.09
C SER A 208 -13.82 -27.24 -10.25
N LYS A 209 -13.66 -27.04 -8.93
CA LYS A 209 -14.80 -26.84 -8.00
C LYS A 209 -15.63 -25.60 -8.37
N GLU A 210 -14.99 -24.57 -8.90
CA GLU A 210 -15.67 -23.34 -9.32
C GLU A 210 -16.60 -23.60 -10.50
N LEU A 211 -16.13 -24.30 -11.52
CA LEU A 211 -16.95 -24.70 -12.68
C LEU A 211 -18.13 -25.57 -12.25
N LEU A 212 -17.92 -26.50 -11.32
CA LEU A 212 -18.99 -27.32 -10.76
C LEU A 212 -20.06 -26.44 -10.09
N SER A 213 -19.64 -25.42 -9.34
CA SER A 213 -20.55 -24.47 -8.70
C SER A 213 -21.42 -23.72 -9.72
N ILE A 214 -20.86 -23.37 -10.89
CA ILE A 214 -21.58 -22.69 -11.98
C ILE A 214 -22.62 -23.63 -12.59
N CYS A 215 -22.24 -24.88 -12.88
CA CYS A 215 -23.14 -25.92 -13.37
C CYS A 215 -24.31 -26.17 -12.40
N LEU A 216 -24.02 -26.27 -11.09
CA LEU A 216 -25.02 -26.47 -10.05
C LEU A 216 -25.93 -25.25 -9.88
N LYS A 217 -25.40 -24.02 -9.92
CA LYS A 217 -26.20 -22.78 -9.86
C LYS A 217 -27.19 -22.69 -11.03
N LYS A 218 -26.79 -23.12 -12.22
CA LYS A 218 -27.66 -23.16 -13.41
C LYS A 218 -28.81 -24.16 -13.23
N MET A 219 -28.53 -25.31 -12.61
CA MET A 219 -29.51 -26.38 -12.36
C MET A 219 -30.31 -26.21 -11.06
N LYS A 220 -29.92 -25.27 -10.19
CA LYS A 220 -30.57 -24.97 -8.90
C LYS A 220 -32.10 -24.87 -8.95
N PRO A 221 -32.73 -24.13 -9.88
CA PRO A 221 -34.20 -24.05 -9.93
C PRO A 221 -34.86 -25.42 -10.10
N MET A 222 -34.24 -26.33 -10.85
CA MET A 222 -34.77 -27.68 -11.12
C MET A 222 -34.49 -28.65 -9.97
N LEU A 223 -33.41 -28.42 -9.21
CA LEU A 223 -33.00 -29.23 -8.09
C LEU A 223 -33.72 -28.88 -6.78
N THR A 224 -34.60 -27.86 -6.75
CA THR A 224 -35.31 -27.47 -5.50
C THR A 224 -36.19 -28.58 -4.92
N LYS A 225 -36.74 -29.46 -5.78
CA LYS A 225 -37.65 -30.54 -5.37
C LYS A 225 -36.92 -31.81 -4.91
N VAL A 226 -35.60 -31.88 -5.07
CA VAL A 226 -34.82 -33.10 -4.87
C VAL A 226 -33.53 -32.78 -4.15
N ARG A 227 -33.16 -33.58 -3.15
CA ARG A 227 -31.91 -33.35 -2.40
C ARG A 227 -30.72 -33.85 -3.22
N LEU A 228 -29.76 -32.98 -3.50
CA LEU A 228 -28.49 -33.38 -4.14
C LEU A 228 -27.59 -34.06 -3.09
N THR A 229 -27.07 -35.25 -3.38
CA THR A 229 -26.13 -35.96 -2.49
C THR A 229 -24.68 -35.79 -2.91
N ASP A 230 -24.39 -35.91 -4.20
CA ASP A 230 -23.04 -35.86 -4.76
C ASP A 230 -23.09 -35.40 -6.21
N ALA A 231 -22.03 -34.73 -6.67
CA ALA A 231 -21.87 -34.24 -8.02
C ALA A 231 -20.41 -34.39 -8.45
N CYS A 232 -20.17 -35.12 -9.53
CA CYS A 232 -18.82 -35.34 -10.07
C CYS A 232 -18.77 -35.11 -11.58
N PHE A 233 -17.61 -34.69 -12.08
CA PHE A 233 -17.39 -34.59 -13.51
C PHE A 233 -17.22 -35.98 -14.13
N VAL A 234 -17.76 -36.14 -15.33
CA VAL A 234 -17.47 -37.28 -16.20
C VAL A 234 -16.54 -36.76 -17.27
N TRP A 235 -15.38 -37.40 -17.41
CA TRP A 235 -14.37 -36.99 -18.38
C TRP A 235 -14.99 -36.86 -19.78
N THR A 236 -14.67 -35.75 -20.42
CA THR A 236 -15.06 -35.41 -21.79
C THR A 236 -13.85 -34.83 -22.48
N GLU A 237 -13.75 -35.06 -23.79
CA GLU A 237 -12.65 -34.49 -24.59
C GLU A 237 -12.67 -32.96 -24.55
N ALA A 238 -11.52 -32.32 -24.34
CA ALA A 238 -11.39 -30.87 -24.15
C ALA A 238 -11.94 -30.05 -25.34
N HIS A 239 -11.78 -30.55 -26.57
CA HIS A 239 -12.24 -29.87 -27.80
C HIS A 239 -13.75 -29.99 -28.04
N SER A 240 -14.43 -30.89 -27.32
CA SER A 240 -15.85 -31.18 -27.55
C SER A 240 -16.79 -30.03 -27.16
N LYS A 241 -16.28 -29.01 -26.43
CA LYS A 241 -17.07 -27.92 -25.83
C LYS A 241 -18.31 -28.41 -25.08
N ARG A 242 -18.20 -29.60 -24.49
CA ARG A 242 -19.23 -30.27 -23.72
C ARG A 242 -18.64 -30.66 -22.38
N ILE A 243 -19.37 -30.39 -21.31
CA ILE A 243 -19.01 -30.75 -19.95
C ILE A 243 -20.10 -31.70 -19.45
N LYS A 244 -19.73 -32.90 -19.02
CA LYS A 244 -20.68 -33.85 -18.44
C LYS A 244 -20.53 -33.88 -16.93
N VAL A 245 -21.64 -33.69 -16.22
CA VAL A 245 -21.69 -33.76 -14.75
C VAL A 245 -22.65 -34.87 -14.36
N LYS A 246 -22.16 -35.83 -13.59
CA LYS A 246 -22.98 -36.86 -12.96
C LYS A 246 -23.49 -36.31 -11.62
N LEU A 247 -24.80 -36.12 -11.54
CA LEU A 247 -25.51 -35.71 -10.33
C LEU A 247 -26.14 -36.94 -9.69
N THR A 248 -25.95 -37.12 -8.39
CA THR A 248 -26.71 -38.09 -7.60
C THR A 248 -27.74 -37.35 -6.77
N VAL A 249 -29.00 -37.74 -6.95
CA VAL A 249 -30.15 -37.06 -6.38
C VAL A 249 -30.95 -38.03 -5.51
N GLN A 250 -31.48 -37.51 -4.40
CA GLN A 250 -32.25 -38.25 -3.41
C GLN A 250 -33.62 -37.61 -3.24
N LYS A 251 -34.68 -38.42 -3.39
CA LYS A 251 -36.08 -37.99 -3.20
C LYS A 251 -36.82 -39.02 -2.38
N GLU A 252 -37.76 -38.55 -1.57
CA GLU A 252 -38.74 -39.39 -0.89
C GLU A 252 -39.91 -39.67 -1.84
N VAL A 253 -40.23 -40.94 -2.03
CA VAL A 253 -41.21 -41.40 -3.04
C VAL A 253 -42.47 -41.97 -2.37
N PHE A 254 -42.29 -42.61 -1.21
CA PHE A 254 -43.35 -43.07 -0.32
C PHE A 254 -42.96 -42.70 1.11
N THR A 255 -43.93 -42.64 2.02
CA THR A 255 -43.70 -42.31 3.44
C THR A 255 -42.52 -43.11 4.00
N ASN A 256 -41.41 -42.44 4.31
CA ASN A 256 -40.14 -42.98 4.82
C ASN A 256 -39.32 -43.88 3.86
N THR A 257 -39.59 -43.88 2.55
CA THR A 257 -38.74 -44.56 1.55
C THR A 257 -37.97 -43.55 0.70
N ILE A 258 -36.67 -43.43 0.98
CA ILE A 258 -35.72 -42.63 0.21
C ILE A 258 -35.14 -43.44 -0.95
N LEU A 259 -35.19 -42.88 -2.14
CA LEU A 259 -34.50 -43.44 -3.31
C LEU A 259 -33.42 -42.48 -3.78
N GLN A 260 -32.29 -43.05 -4.18
CA GLN A 260 -31.15 -42.34 -4.75
C GLN A 260 -30.96 -42.78 -6.20
N GLN A 261 -30.84 -41.82 -7.10
CA GLN A 261 -30.67 -42.05 -8.54
C GLN A 261 -29.57 -41.14 -9.10
N ALA A 262 -28.78 -41.65 -10.03
CA ALA A 262 -27.73 -40.89 -10.70
C ALA A 262 -28.18 -40.46 -12.11
N VAL A 263 -27.95 -39.20 -12.45
CA VAL A 263 -28.25 -38.61 -13.77
C VAL A 263 -26.99 -37.95 -14.30
N VAL A 264 -26.70 -38.17 -15.58
CA VAL A 264 -25.66 -37.41 -16.27
C VAL A 264 -26.31 -36.25 -17.01
N VAL A 265 -25.89 -35.03 -16.67
CA VAL A 265 -26.30 -33.79 -17.32
C VAL A 265 -25.17 -33.32 -18.23
N GLU A 266 -25.53 -32.97 -19.46
CA GLU A 266 -24.61 -32.45 -20.47
C GLU A 266 -24.76 -30.94 -20.60
N PHE A 267 -23.68 -30.22 -20.31
CA PHE A 267 -23.57 -28.78 -20.49
C PHE A 267 -22.83 -28.47 -21.80
N SER A 268 -23.47 -27.75 -22.73
CA SER A 268 -22.80 -27.24 -23.93
C SER A 268 -22.23 -25.85 -23.66
N VAL A 269 -20.96 -25.64 -24.03
CA VAL A 269 -20.22 -24.39 -23.83
C VAL A 269 -20.36 -23.52 -25.08
N GLN A 270 -21.01 -22.37 -24.95
CA GLN A 270 -21.14 -21.36 -25.99
C GLN A 270 -20.20 -20.17 -25.70
N SER A 271 -19.58 -19.61 -26.74
CA SER A 271 -18.72 -18.45 -26.60
C SER A 271 -19.53 -17.15 -26.59
N GLN A 272 -19.36 -16.32 -25.57
CA GLN A 272 -19.94 -14.98 -25.46
C GLN A 272 -18.91 -14.02 -24.88
N LEU A 273 -18.77 -12.81 -25.42
CA LEU A 273 -17.86 -11.81 -24.87
C LEU A 273 -18.39 -11.30 -23.52
N CYS A 274 -17.52 -11.21 -22.52
CA CYS A 274 -17.84 -10.51 -21.28
C CYS A 274 -17.80 -8.99 -21.51
N ASP A 275 -18.46 -8.24 -20.62
CA ASP A 275 -18.55 -6.79 -20.77
C ASP A 275 -17.18 -6.10 -20.71
N ASP A 276 -16.24 -6.63 -19.94
CA ASP A 276 -14.88 -6.09 -19.85
C ASP A 276 -14.12 -6.24 -21.18
N CYS A 277 -14.13 -7.44 -21.77
CA CYS A 277 -13.47 -7.69 -23.06
C CYS A 277 -14.18 -6.96 -24.21
N ARG A 278 -15.51 -6.83 -24.15
CA ARG A 278 -16.27 -6.03 -25.11
C ARG A 278 -15.86 -4.56 -25.07
N ARG A 279 -15.60 -4.00 -23.88
CA ARG A 279 -15.11 -2.61 -23.74
C ARG A 279 -13.67 -2.45 -24.24
N ALA A 280 -12.79 -3.40 -23.92
CA ALA A 280 -11.42 -3.39 -24.42
C ALA A 280 -11.36 -3.40 -25.95
N GLU A 281 -12.22 -4.18 -26.61
CA GLU A 281 -12.31 -4.23 -28.07
C GLU A 281 -12.98 -2.98 -28.67
N ALA A 282 -13.87 -2.32 -27.93
CA ALA A 282 -14.53 -1.07 -28.33
C ALA A 282 -13.63 0.18 -28.26
N LYS A 283 -12.35 0.05 -27.88
CA LYS A 283 -11.38 1.16 -27.67
C LYS A 283 -11.78 2.19 -26.60
N ASP A 284 -12.80 1.92 -25.80
CA ASP A 284 -13.13 2.71 -24.60
C ASP A 284 -12.28 2.19 -23.43
N PHE A 285 -10.99 2.53 -23.46
CA PHE A 285 -9.98 1.96 -22.57
C PHE A 285 -10.04 2.49 -21.13
N TRP A 286 -10.67 3.65 -20.88
CA TRP A 286 -10.63 4.31 -19.57
C TRP A 286 -11.97 5.00 -19.21
N ARG A 287 -12.32 4.96 -17.92
CA ARG A 287 -13.48 5.68 -17.36
C ARG A 287 -13.06 6.89 -16.56
N ALA A 288 -11.88 6.88 -15.97
CA ALA A 288 -11.34 8.01 -15.23
C ALA A 288 -9.94 8.35 -15.75
N CYS A 289 -9.62 9.64 -15.85
CA CYS A 289 -8.26 10.10 -16.08
C CYS A 289 -7.84 11.12 -15.03
N VAL A 290 -6.59 11.06 -14.63
CA VAL A 290 -5.95 12.03 -13.73
C VAL A 290 -4.89 12.76 -14.52
N GLN A 291 -5.13 14.04 -14.78
CA GLN A 291 -4.24 14.92 -15.52
C GLN A 291 -3.41 15.72 -14.54
N VAL A 292 -2.14 15.35 -14.37
CA VAL A 292 -1.19 16.09 -13.54
C VAL A 292 -0.54 17.16 -14.40
N ARG A 293 -0.64 18.42 -13.97
CA ARG A 293 -0.10 19.57 -14.70
C ARG A 293 0.70 20.45 -13.76
N GLN A 294 1.82 20.96 -14.27
CA GLN A 294 2.60 21.99 -13.60
C GLN A 294 2.86 23.12 -14.58
N ARG A 295 2.47 24.33 -14.20
CA ARG A 295 2.71 25.56 -14.98
C ARG A 295 4.08 26.15 -14.63
N ALA A 296 5.13 25.35 -14.75
CA ALA A 296 6.50 25.77 -14.51
C ALA A 296 7.36 25.39 -15.72
N GLU A 297 8.41 26.17 -15.98
CA GLU A 297 9.36 25.84 -17.05
C GLU A 297 10.19 24.58 -16.73
N PHE A 298 10.41 24.31 -15.44
CA PHE A 298 11.28 23.22 -14.97
C PHE A 298 10.46 22.06 -14.43
N LYS A 299 10.85 20.84 -14.82
CA LYS A 299 10.13 19.61 -14.46
C LYS A 299 10.69 18.89 -13.23
N LYS A 300 11.54 19.53 -12.41
CA LYS A 300 12.19 18.90 -11.23
C LYS A 300 11.18 18.24 -10.27
N THR A 301 10.07 18.91 -9.96
CA THR A 301 9.03 18.35 -9.08
C THR A 301 8.24 17.19 -9.75
N LEU A 302 8.16 17.15 -11.08
CA LEU A 302 7.59 16.01 -11.81
C LEU A 302 8.52 14.79 -11.75
N PHE A 303 9.84 14.99 -11.84
CA PHE A 303 10.80 13.90 -11.60
C PHE A 303 10.73 13.40 -10.16
N TYR A 304 10.59 14.31 -9.19
CA TYR A 304 10.35 13.93 -7.80
C TYR A 304 9.06 13.12 -7.64
N LEU A 305 7.97 13.52 -8.30
CA LEU A 305 6.71 12.79 -8.31
C LEU A 305 6.88 11.37 -8.84
N GLU A 306 7.59 11.22 -9.96
CA GLU A 306 7.85 9.92 -10.58
C GLU A 306 8.55 8.94 -9.62
N GLN A 307 9.57 9.43 -8.91
CA GLN A 307 10.28 8.60 -7.93
C GLN A 307 9.39 8.16 -6.77
N LEU A 308 8.51 9.05 -6.30
CA LEU A 308 7.55 8.74 -5.24
C LEU A 308 6.48 7.73 -5.71
N LEU A 309 6.07 7.83 -6.98
CA LEU A 309 5.15 6.87 -7.59
C LEU A 309 5.76 5.46 -7.70
N LEU A 310 7.06 5.37 -7.98
CA LEU A 310 7.79 4.10 -8.00
C LEU A 310 7.95 3.55 -6.58
N LYS A 311 8.36 4.38 -5.62
CA LYS A 311 8.52 3.98 -4.22
C LYS A 311 7.25 3.39 -3.61
N HIS A 312 6.13 4.07 -3.79
CA HIS A 312 4.84 3.61 -3.25
C HIS A 312 4.08 2.65 -4.16
N SER A 313 4.62 2.34 -5.35
CA SER A 313 3.94 1.49 -6.35
C SER A 313 2.50 1.94 -6.68
N ALA A 314 2.23 3.25 -6.61
CA ALA A 314 0.89 3.80 -6.79
C ALA A 314 0.38 3.73 -8.24
N HIS A 315 1.24 3.34 -9.18
CA HIS A 315 0.95 3.22 -10.61
C HIS A 315 0.41 1.83 -11.02
N LYS A 316 0.35 0.84 -10.09
CA LYS A 316 -0.09 -0.54 -10.37
C LYS A 316 -1.53 -0.65 -10.90
N GLU A 317 -2.42 0.25 -10.46
CA GLU A 317 -3.83 0.27 -10.88
C GLU A 317 -4.06 1.05 -12.19
N CYS A 318 -3.03 1.71 -12.73
CA CYS A 318 -3.13 2.49 -13.95
C CYS A 318 -3.21 1.56 -15.18
N THR A 319 -4.19 1.80 -16.05
CA THR A 319 -4.29 1.11 -17.35
C THR A 319 -3.21 1.60 -18.32
N GLY A 320 -2.83 2.87 -18.22
CA GLY A 320 -1.81 3.46 -19.08
C GLY A 320 -1.40 4.85 -18.61
N VAL A 321 -0.19 5.24 -19.01
CA VAL A 321 0.41 6.54 -18.68
C VAL A 321 0.82 7.22 -19.98
N LYS A 322 0.40 8.48 -20.15
CA LYS A 322 0.77 9.27 -21.33
C LYS A 322 1.47 10.56 -20.90
N PRO A 323 2.73 10.78 -21.31
CA PRO A 323 3.40 12.04 -21.05
C PRO A 323 2.85 13.14 -21.97
N VAL A 324 2.76 14.36 -21.41
CA VAL A 324 2.33 15.58 -22.08
C VAL A 324 3.40 16.65 -21.80
N PRO A 325 3.66 17.63 -22.67
CA PRO A 325 4.72 18.62 -22.43
C PRO A 325 4.61 19.35 -21.08
N THR A 326 3.38 19.57 -20.60
CA THR A 326 3.06 20.27 -19.34
C THR A 326 2.86 19.34 -18.13
N GLY A 327 3.02 18.03 -18.29
CA GLY A 327 2.83 17.06 -17.22
C GLY A 327 2.53 15.63 -17.69
N ILE A 328 1.72 14.88 -16.95
CA ILE A 328 1.49 13.45 -17.20
C ILE A 328 0.00 13.12 -17.02
N ASP A 329 -0.54 12.30 -17.91
CA ASP A 329 -1.90 11.77 -17.85
C ASP A 329 -1.89 10.31 -17.42
N PHE A 330 -2.61 10.00 -16.36
CA PHE A 330 -2.84 8.64 -15.87
C PHE A 330 -4.27 8.20 -16.19
N PHE A 331 -4.41 7.02 -16.79
CA PHE A 331 -5.71 6.46 -17.14
C PHE A 331 -6.09 5.32 -16.21
N PHE A 332 -7.35 5.31 -15.76
CA PHE A 332 -7.91 4.32 -14.84
C PHE A 332 -9.20 3.72 -15.39
N ALA A 333 -9.39 2.43 -15.12
CA ALA A 333 -10.60 1.71 -15.48
C ALA A 333 -11.78 2.07 -14.55
N LYS A 334 -11.51 2.31 -13.26
CA LYS A 334 -12.53 2.70 -12.26
C LYS A 334 -12.27 4.10 -11.71
N GLN A 335 -13.36 4.80 -11.37
CA GLN A 335 -13.28 6.13 -10.74
C GLN A 335 -12.67 6.09 -9.34
N GLN A 336 -12.91 5.01 -8.58
CA GLN A 336 -12.43 4.88 -7.20
C GLN A 336 -10.89 4.82 -7.14
N GLU A 337 -10.27 4.12 -8.09
CA GLU A 337 -8.80 3.99 -8.23
C GLU A 337 -8.19 5.37 -8.53
N ALA A 338 -8.78 6.11 -9.47
CA ALA A 338 -8.38 7.49 -9.75
C ALA A 338 -8.51 8.43 -8.54
N ARG A 339 -9.57 8.28 -7.72
CA ARG A 339 -9.74 9.11 -6.53
C ARG A 339 -8.67 8.83 -5.47
N LYS A 340 -8.38 7.55 -5.20
CA LYS A 340 -7.29 7.15 -4.30
C LYS A 340 -5.94 7.72 -4.78
N PHE A 341 -5.72 7.73 -6.09
CA PHE A 341 -4.52 8.30 -6.69
C PHE A 341 -4.43 9.81 -6.49
N VAL A 342 -5.54 10.55 -6.65
CA VAL A 342 -5.59 12.00 -6.35
C VAL A 342 -5.31 12.26 -4.86
N ASP A 343 -5.89 11.46 -3.96
CA ASP A 343 -5.67 11.60 -2.51
C ASP A 343 -4.18 11.34 -2.15
N PHE A 344 -3.54 10.38 -2.83
CA PHE A 344 -2.08 10.16 -2.73
C PHE A 344 -1.29 11.39 -3.19
N LEU A 345 -1.62 11.98 -4.35
CA LEU A 345 -0.94 13.18 -4.86
C LEU A 345 -1.04 14.37 -3.88
N MET A 346 -2.20 14.56 -3.25
CA MET A 346 -2.40 15.62 -2.25
C MET A 346 -1.60 15.40 -0.97
N THR A 347 -1.26 14.16 -0.65
CA THR A 347 -0.45 13.82 0.53
C THR A 347 1.03 14.10 0.29
N VAL A 348 1.49 13.93 -0.94
CA VAL A 348 2.91 13.96 -1.30
C VAL A 348 3.36 15.34 -1.81
N LEU A 349 2.49 16.06 -2.54
CA LEU A 349 2.81 17.32 -3.20
C LEU A 349 1.78 18.42 -2.90
N PRO A 350 2.17 19.70 -2.99
CA PRO A 350 1.26 20.81 -2.80
C PRO A 350 0.48 20.98 -4.10
N CYS A 351 -0.72 20.41 -4.17
CA CYS A 351 -1.56 20.48 -5.36
C CYS A 351 -2.99 20.89 -5.03
N LYS A 352 -3.67 21.43 -6.03
CA LYS A 352 -5.14 21.52 -6.07
C LYS A 352 -5.66 20.59 -7.15
N TYR A 353 -6.87 20.08 -6.98
CA TYR A 353 -7.52 19.31 -8.03
C TYR A 353 -8.88 19.90 -8.38
N HIS A 354 -9.27 19.72 -9.64
CA HIS A 354 -10.60 20.04 -10.14
C HIS A 354 -11.23 18.78 -10.74
N TYR A 355 -12.48 18.50 -10.39
CA TYR A 355 -13.22 17.35 -10.90
C TYR A 355 -14.20 17.78 -11.99
N ALA A 356 -14.18 17.08 -13.11
CA ALA A 356 -15.14 17.22 -14.20
C ALA A 356 -15.66 15.84 -14.62
N GLN A 357 -16.88 15.81 -15.16
CA GLN A 357 -17.47 14.60 -15.71
C GLN A 357 -18.16 14.89 -17.03
N GLU A 358 -18.01 13.98 -17.98
CA GLU A 358 -18.62 14.04 -19.31
C GLU A 358 -19.56 12.84 -19.47
N LEU A 359 -20.81 13.08 -19.89
CA LEU A 359 -21.77 12.01 -20.14
C LEU A 359 -21.44 11.35 -21.48
N VAL A 360 -21.12 10.05 -21.46
CA VAL A 360 -20.87 9.26 -22.67
C VAL A 360 -22.17 8.67 -23.19
N SER A 361 -22.94 8.01 -22.32
CA SER A 361 -24.19 7.38 -22.70
C SER A 361 -25.21 7.38 -21.55
N HIS A 362 -26.49 7.31 -21.91
CA HIS A 362 -27.59 7.17 -20.97
C HIS A 362 -28.50 6.03 -21.44
N ASP A 363 -28.72 5.04 -20.58
CA ASP A 363 -29.73 4.01 -20.81
C ASP A 363 -31.05 4.44 -20.18
N THR A 364 -32.00 4.82 -21.02
CA THR A 364 -33.34 5.27 -20.60
C THR A 364 -34.18 4.16 -19.97
N LYS A 365 -33.87 2.89 -20.23
CA LYS A 365 -34.64 1.75 -19.69
C LYS A 365 -34.27 1.44 -18.26
N ASN A 366 -32.99 1.56 -17.92
CA ASN A 366 -32.46 1.29 -16.59
C ASN A 366 -32.14 2.56 -15.78
N ASN A 367 -32.31 3.73 -16.40
CA ASN A 367 -31.91 5.03 -15.87
C ASN A 367 -30.47 5.06 -15.36
N THR A 368 -29.57 4.37 -16.07
CA THR A 368 -28.14 4.33 -15.77
C THR A 368 -27.38 5.26 -16.71
N TYR A 369 -26.43 6.00 -16.16
CA TYR A 369 -25.61 6.96 -16.89
C TYR A 369 -24.16 6.49 -16.88
N ASP A 370 -23.54 6.46 -18.05
CA ASP A 370 -22.11 6.23 -18.17
C ASP A 370 -21.39 7.56 -18.34
N TYR A 371 -20.62 7.93 -17.31
CA TYR A 371 -19.77 9.10 -17.31
C TYR A 371 -18.29 8.74 -17.51
N LYS A 372 -17.56 9.62 -18.18
CA LYS A 372 -16.11 9.72 -18.12
C LYS A 372 -15.74 10.79 -17.10
N HIS A 373 -14.81 10.46 -16.23
CA HIS A 373 -14.37 11.31 -15.12
C HIS A 373 -12.98 11.86 -15.41
N THR A 374 -12.81 13.16 -15.21
CA THR A 374 -11.52 13.83 -15.41
C THR A 374 -11.16 14.55 -14.13
N PHE A 375 -10.01 14.21 -13.55
CA PHE A 375 -9.42 14.87 -12.41
C PHE A 375 -8.23 15.70 -12.89
N CYS A 376 -8.37 17.02 -12.93
CA CYS A 376 -7.28 17.92 -13.29
C CYS A 376 -6.53 18.32 -12.02
N VAL A 377 -5.33 17.78 -11.82
CA VAL A 377 -4.45 18.10 -10.69
C VAL A 377 -3.43 19.15 -11.14
N GLU A 378 -3.47 20.32 -10.51
CA GLU A 378 -2.52 21.41 -10.76
C GLU A 378 -1.55 21.49 -9.57
N ILE A 379 -0.28 21.21 -9.85
CA ILE A 379 0.84 21.38 -8.91
C ILE A 379 1.21 22.87 -8.88
N VAL A 380 1.61 23.35 -7.70
CA VAL A 380 2.08 24.74 -7.53
C VAL A 380 3.22 25.06 -8.52
N PRO A 381 3.17 26.21 -9.21
CA PRO A 381 4.18 26.61 -10.20
C PRO A 381 5.46 27.19 -9.57
N ILE A 382 5.92 26.59 -8.46
CA ILE A 382 7.14 26.98 -7.76
C ILE A 382 8.02 25.74 -7.67
N CYS A 383 9.27 25.89 -8.08
CA CYS A 383 10.28 24.85 -7.99
C CYS A 383 11.30 25.20 -6.90
N ARG A 384 12.14 24.22 -6.57
CA ARG A 384 13.38 24.46 -5.82
C ARG A 384 14.24 25.48 -6.56
N ASP A 385 14.96 26.31 -5.82
CA ASP A 385 15.88 27.36 -6.31
C ASP A 385 15.20 28.57 -6.96
N ASN A 386 13.87 28.66 -6.94
CA ASN A 386 13.16 29.83 -7.42
C ASN A 386 13.23 30.97 -6.39
N ILE A 387 13.45 32.20 -6.87
CA ILE A 387 13.18 33.40 -6.08
C ILE A 387 11.70 33.73 -6.21
N VAL A 388 11.08 34.06 -5.09
CA VAL A 388 9.69 34.47 -5.00
C VAL A 388 9.60 35.86 -4.40
N CYS A 389 8.75 36.69 -4.98
CA CYS A 389 8.35 37.97 -4.39
C CYS A 389 6.96 37.79 -3.75
N LEU A 390 6.92 37.79 -2.42
CA LEU A 390 5.70 37.67 -1.65
C LEU A 390 4.97 39.01 -1.55
N PRO A 391 3.63 39.02 -1.64
CA PRO A 391 2.85 40.19 -1.30
C PRO A 391 3.11 40.64 0.14
N LYS A 392 3.15 41.96 0.37
CA LYS A 392 3.40 42.54 1.71
C LYS A 392 2.50 41.97 2.82
N LYS A 393 1.23 41.68 2.49
CA LYS A 393 0.29 41.07 3.45
C LYS A 393 0.69 39.65 3.83
N ALA A 394 1.03 38.82 2.84
CA ALA A 394 1.51 37.46 3.05
C ALA A 394 2.83 37.44 3.84
N ALA A 395 3.79 38.30 3.47
CA ALA A 395 5.07 38.42 4.18
C ALA A 395 4.90 38.80 5.66
N GLN A 396 3.93 39.68 5.97
CA GLN A 396 3.59 40.05 7.34
C GLN A 396 2.97 38.88 8.11
N GLN A 397 2.06 38.13 7.49
CA GLN A 397 1.43 36.95 8.09
C GLN A 397 2.43 35.82 8.36
N TYR A 398 3.46 35.69 7.51
CA TYR A 398 4.54 34.71 7.65
C TYR A 398 5.62 35.11 8.66
N GLY A 399 5.27 35.96 9.63
CA GLY A 399 6.17 36.38 10.72
C GLY A 399 7.04 37.58 10.35
N ASN A 400 6.46 38.58 9.68
CA ASN A 400 7.19 39.80 9.25
C ASN A 400 8.47 39.50 8.46
N MET A 401 8.42 38.49 7.60
CA MET A 401 9.53 38.09 6.74
C MET A 401 9.79 39.16 5.66
N SER A 402 10.97 39.14 5.03
CA SER A 402 11.19 39.95 3.83
C SER A 402 10.28 39.48 2.69
N GLN A 403 10.05 40.36 1.72
CA GLN A 403 9.21 40.04 0.55
C GLN A 403 9.96 39.17 -0.46
N ILE A 404 11.30 39.25 -0.52
CA ILE A 404 12.10 38.46 -1.44
C ILE A 404 12.63 37.24 -0.71
N VAL A 405 12.17 36.06 -1.12
CA VAL A 405 12.48 34.80 -0.46
C VAL A 405 12.87 33.73 -1.47
N LEU A 406 13.63 32.76 -0.99
CA LEU A 406 14.09 31.63 -1.78
C LEU A 406 13.29 30.38 -1.47
N CYS A 407 12.89 29.63 -2.49
CA CYS A 407 12.26 28.33 -2.32
C CYS A 407 13.32 27.25 -2.10
N LEU A 408 13.48 26.81 -0.86
CA LEU A 408 14.46 25.79 -0.50
C LEU A 408 13.99 24.40 -0.95
N ARG A 409 12.71 24.09 -0.73
CA ARG A 409 12.18 22.73 -0.96
C ARG A 409 10.69 22.75 -1.25
N VAL A 410 10.28 21.87 -2.17
CA VAL A 410 8.88 21.59 -2.49
C VAL A 410 8.60 20.12 -2.19
N SER A 411 7.74 19.87 -1.20
CA SER A 411 7.23 18.53 -0.86
C SER A 411 5.73 18.66 -0.62
N ASN A 412 5.13 18.10 0.44
CA ASN A 412 3.73 18.37 0.77
C ASN A 412 3.47 19.88 1.00
N VAL A 413 4.44 20.56 1.61
CA VAL A 413 4.46 22.02 1.81
C VAL A 413 5.61 22.65 1.03
N ILE A 414 5.47 23.94 0.73
CA ILE A 414 6.51 24.76 0.10
C ILE A 414 7.30 25.41 1.23
N THR A 415 8.56 25.04 1.39
CA THR A 415 9.44 25.63 2.40
C THR A 415 10.21 26.79 1.77
N LEU A 416 9.94 28.00 2.25
CA LEU A 416 10.63 29.23 1.85
C LEU A 416 11.63 29.64 2.93
N ILE A 417 12.75 30.22 2.50
CA ILE A 417 13.78 30.78 3.38
C ILE A 417 14.10 32.22 2.96
N ASP A 418 14.24 33.10 3.94
CA ASP A 418 14.74 34.45 3.73
C ASP A 418 16.28 34.46 3.88
N PRO A 419 17.03 34.80 2.81
CA PRO A 419 18.49 34.76 2.83
C PRO A 419 19.09 35.79 3.80
N ASN A 420 18.35 36.84 4.18
CA ASN A 420 18.88 37.93 5.00
C ASN A 420 18.81 37.67 6.50
N ASN A 421 17.91 36.79 6.97
CA ASN A 421 17.66 36.57 8.41
C ASN A 421 17.50 35.09 8.81
N LEU A 422 17.54 34.17 7.83
CA LEU A 422 17.34 32.72 7.98
C LEU A 422 15.96 32.30 8.50
N GLN A 423 14.98 33.19 8.42
CA GLN A 423 13.61 32.86 8.74
C GLN A 423 13.07 31.88 7.68
N MET A 424 12.40 30.84 8.15
CA MET A 424 11.73 29.86 7.30
C MET A 424 10.23 29.89 7.52
N VAL A 425 9.50 29.65 6.44
CA VAL A 425 8.06 29.45 6.47
C VAL A 425 7.66 28.28 5.60
N ASP A 426 6.76 27.46 6.12
CA ASP A 426 6.12 26.39 5.37
C ASP A 426 4.74 26.85 4.91
N VAL A 427 4.58 26.96 3.59
CA VAL A 427 3.32 27.36 2.95
C VAL A 427 2.58 26.11 2.48
N GLN A 428 1.37 25.92 3.01
CA GLN A 428 0.47 24.86 2.58
C GLN A 428 -0.21 25.21 1.24
N ALA A 429 -0.56 24.19 0.45
CA ALA A 429 -1.23 24.37 -0.84
C ALA A 429 -2.52 25.19 -0.73
N THR A 430 -3.34 24.98 0.31
CA THR A 430 -4.58 25.71 0.52
C THR A 430 -4.36 27.21 0.75
N THR A 431 -3.27 27.57 1.42
CA THR A 431 -2.90 28.97 1.66
C THR A 431 -2.36 29.61 0.40
N PHE A 432 -1.49 28.88 -0.33
CA PHE A 432 -0.96 29.32 -1.61
C PHE A 432 -2.07 29.63 -2.62
N TRP A 433 -3.07 28.74 -2.79
CA TRP A 433 -4.13 28.96 -3.77
C TRP A 433 -5.16 30.04 -3.38
N ARG A 434 -5.17 30.50 -2.12
CA ARG A 434 -5.99 31.66 -1.69
C ARG A 434 -5.36 32.98 -2.10
N GLU A 435 -4.05 33.11 -1.95
CA GLU A 435 -3.26 34.27 -2.35
C GLU A 435 -2.06 33.78 -3.16
N PRO A 436 -2.27 33.42 -4.45
CA PRO A 436 -1.22 32.87 -5.28
C PRO A 436 -0.15 33.92 -5.57
N PHE A 437 1.10 33.49 -5.54
CA PHE A 437 2.26 34.28 -5.90
C PHE A 437 3.10 33.54 -6.93
N GLU A 438 3.77 34.30 -7.80
CA GLU A 438 4.58 33.78 -8.90
C GLU A 438 6.08 33.86 -8.57
N ALA A 439 6.86 32.99 -9.21
CA ALA A 439 8.31 33.08 -9.13
C ALA A 439 8.81 34.32 -9.89
N LEU A 440 9.73 35.07 -9.30
CA LEU A 440 10.36 36.24 -9.90
C LEU A 440 11.38 35.81 -10.96
N CYS A 441 12.29 34.90 -10.56
CA CYS A 441 13.35 34.38 -11.40
C CYS A 441 13.35 32.85 -11.30
N GLY A 442 13.50 32.19 -12.44
CA GLY A 442 13.66 30.74 -12.54
C GLY A 442 15.13 30.33 -12.71
N PRO A 443 15.49 29.07 -12.45
CA PRO A 443 16.89 28.61 -12.44
C PRO A 443 17.68 28.79 -13.75
N LYS A 444 17.04 29.05 -14.90
CA LYS A 444 17.72 29.37 -16.18
C LYS A 444 18.45 30.71 -16.14
N GLN A 445 18.00 31.64 -15.29
CA GLN A 445 18.60 32.96 -15.14
C GLN A 445 19.72 32.96 -14.08
N LEU A 446 20.06 31.80 -13.50
CA LEU A 446 21.19 31.69 -12.58
C LEU A 446 22.49 31.91 -13.33
N THR A 447 23.33 32.78 -12.80
CA THR A 447 24.68 33.02 -13.32
C THR A 447 25.71 32.60 -12.29
N GLU A 448 26.87 32.18 -12.79
CA GLU A 448 27.99 31.80 -11.95
C GLU A 448 28.72 33.04 -11.43
N PHE A 449 29.02 33.03 -10.14
CA PHE A 449 29.78 34.04 -9.43
C PHE A 449 30.96 33.38 -8.72
N TYR A 450 32.05 34.12 -8.64
CA TYR A 450 33.23 33.79 -7.86
C TYR A 450 33.16 34.48 -6.50
N VAL A 451 33.38 33.71 -5.44
CA VAL A 451 33.39 34.21 -4.07
C VAL A 451 34.75 34.78 -3.74
N LEU A 452 34.81 36.08 -3.42
CA LEU A 452 36.05 36.74 -3.01
C LEU A 452 36.33 36.58 -1.52
N ASP A 453 35.31 36.84 -0.70
CA ASP A 453 35.44 36.85 0.76
C ASP A 453 34.09 36.51 1.42
N VAL A 454 34.16 35.92 2.61
CA VAL A 454 33.01 35.40 3.37
C VAL A 454 33.14 35.82 4.83
N ASP A 455 32.27 36.73 5.26
CA ASP A 455 32.18 37.22 6.63
C ASP A 455 30.98 36.59 7.35
N VAL A 456 31.24 35.68 8.28
CA VAL A 456 30.20 34.98 9.04
C VAL A 456 29.62 35.88 10.14
N ILE A 457 28.28 35.91 10.26
CA ILE A 457 27.55 36.74 11.22
C ILE A 457 26.91 35.85 12.31
N ASP A 458 27.53 35.81 13.48
CA ASP A 458 27.02 34.97 14.59
C ASP A 458 25.93 35.65 15.43
N ASN A 459 26.01 36.98 15.65
CA ASN A 459 25.14 37.72 16.58
C ASN A 459 24.16 38.66 15.84
N PHE A 460 23.34 38.12 14.95
CA PHE A 460 22.36 38.92 14.21
C PHE A 460 21.11 39.27 15.05
N GLU A 461 20.89 40.56 15.30
CA GLU A 461 19.68 41.06 15.97
C GLU A 461 18.47 41.02 15.02
N ARG A 462 17.52 40.12 15.31
CA ARG A 462 16.30 39.96 14.52
C ARG A 462 15.22 40.96 14.95
N LYS A 463 14.42 41.41 13.99
CA LYS A 463 13.26 42.28 14.25
C LYS A 463 12.24 41.55 15.13
N ALA A 464 11.48 42.32 15.91
CA ALA A 464 10.41 41.80 16.73
C ALA A 464 9.30 41.14 15.87
N GLY A 465 8.84 39.96 16.28
CA GLY A 465 7.83 39.19 15.55
C GLY A 465 8.37 38.31 14.42
N HIS A 466 9.69 38.02 14.41
CA HIS A 466 10.26 37.05 13.50
C HIS A 466 9.69 35.64 13.76
N GLY A 467 9.53 34.89 12.68
CA GLY A 467 9.03 33.52 12.71
C GLY A 467 10.11 32.50 13.06
N PHE A 468 9.88 31.25 12.64
CA PHE A 468 10.81 30.15 12.85
C PHE A 468 12.13 30.38 12.11
N VAL A 469 13.26 30.13 12.76
CA VAL A 469 14.61 30.34 12.20
C VAL A 469 15.29 29.00 11.95
N SER A 470 15.96 28.89 10.82
CA SER A 470 16.73 27.69 10.48
C SER A 470 17.95 27.51 11.36
N LYS A 471 18.16 26.28 11.86
CA LYS A 471 19.38 25.90 12.60
C LYS A 471 20.43 25.23 11.70
N LYS A 472 20.05 24.79 10.50
CA LYS A 472 20.95 24.15 9.53
C LYS A 472 21.86 25.16 8.83
N HIS A 473 21.33 26.36 8.62
CA HIS A 473 21.98 27.41 7.85
C HIS A 473 22.71 28.38 8.78
N GLN A 474 23.77 29.00 8.25
CA GLN A 474 24.55 30.02 8.94
C GLN A 474 24.56 31.27 8.06
N LEU A 475 24.37 32.42 8.70
CA LEU A 475 24.29 33.71 8.01
C LEU A 475 25.70 34.20 7.74
N ALA A 476 25.96 34.63 6.51
CA ALA A 476 27.22 35.28 6.15
C ALA A 476 26.96 36.42 5.16
N ASP A 477 27.78 37.46 5.25
CA ASP A 477 27.91 38.49 4.23
C ASP A 477 29.04 38.07 3.28
N VAL A 478 28.77 38.11 1.98
CA VAL A 478 29.67 37.58 0.95
C VAL A 478 29.89 38.62 -0.13
N TRP A 479 31.15 38.73 -0.54
CA TRP A 479 31.56 39.58 -1.66
C TRP A 479 31.75 38.72 -2.91
N LEU A 480 31.02 39.07 -3.96
CA LEU A 480 30.94 38.29 -5.19
C LEU A 480 31.40 39.10 -6.39
N VAL A 481 31.99 38.41 -7.37
CA VAL A 481 32.23 38.94 -8.72
C VAL A 481 31.68 37.95 -9.72
N ARG A 482 31.05 38.41 -10.79
CA ARG A 482 30.56 37.51 -11.83
C ARG A 482 31.72 36.76 -12.49
N SER A 483 31.56 35.47 -12.74
CA SER A 483 32.64 34.63 -13.30
C SER A 483 33.17 35.12 -14.65
N ASP A 484 32.34 35.81 -15.46
CA ASP A 484 32.72 36.38 -16.75
C ASP A 484 33.56 37.67 -16.66
N GLN A 485 33.55 38.34 -15.50
CA GLN A 485 34.28 39.59 -15.26
C GLN A 485 35.54 39.40 -14.41
N VAL A 486 35.80 38.17 -13.94
CA VAL A 486 36.99 37.86 -13.13
C VAL A 486 38.25 38.19 -13.94
N GLY A 487 39.13 39.03 -13.36
CA GLY A 487 40.39 39.46 -13.98
C GLY A 487 40.28 40.72 -14.85
N MET A 488 39.09 41.31 -15.00
CA MET A 488 38.93 42.63 -15.62
C MET A 488 39.16 43.75 -14.59
N SER A 489 39.72 44.88 -15.02
CA SER A 489 39.95 46.04 -14.14
C SER A 489 38.67 46.69 -13.63
N ASP A 490 37.59 46.52 -14.39
CA ASP A 490 36.29 47.17 -14.16
C ASP A 490 35.28 46.21 -13.53
N ALA A 491 35.75 45.10 -12.95
CA ALA A 491 34.90 44.08 -12.34
C ALA A 491 34.09 44.68 -11.17
N GLU A 492 32.77 44.64 -11.29
CA GLU A 492 31.88 45.13 -10.24
C GLU A 492 31.78 44.09 -9.12
N THR A 493 32.08 44.52 -7.89
CA THR A 493 31.92 43.69 -6.70
C THR A 493 30.50 43.87 -6.17
N LEU A 494 29.78 42.76 -6.02
CA LEU A 494 28.42 42.73 -5.47
C LEU A 494 28.46 42.25 -4.02
N SER A 495 27.68 42.91 -3.16
CA SER A 495 27.42 42.48 -1.80
C SER A 495 26.21 41.57 -1.76
N ALA A 496 26.30 40.43 -1.10
CA ALA A 496 25.15 39.55 -0.89
C ALA A 496 25.19 38.94 0.50
N ARG A 497 24.05 38.97 1.18
CA ARG A 497 23.85 38.18 2.41
C ARG A 497 23.28 36.82 2.05
N THR A 498 23.80 35.76 2.66
CA THR A 498 23.47 34.38 2.30
C THR A 498 23.18 33.49 3.49
N HIS A 499 22.41 32.45 3.21
CA HIS A 499 22.12 31.33 4.12
C HIS A 499 23.14 30.19 4.03
N LEU A 500 24.06 30.27 3.07
CA LEU A 500 25.08 29.24 2.82
C LEU A 500 26.42 29.52 3.51
N GLY A 501 26.46 30.32 4.58
CA GLY A 501 27.70 30.74 5.23
C GLY A 501 28.58 29.58 5.73
N HIS A 502 27.97 28.47 6.13
CA HIS A 502 28.66 27.26 6.59
C HIS A 502 29.31 26.44 5.45
N LEU A 503 28.91 26.67 4.20
CA LEU A 503 29.34 25.89 3.03
C LEU A 503 30.33 26.64 2.14
N LEU A 504 30.25 27.97 2.15
CA LEU A 504 31.04 28.83 1.27
C LEU A 504 32.41 29.12 1.87
N GLN A 505 33.43 29.05 1.03
CA GLN A 505 34.79 29.50 1.30
C GLN A 505 35.24 30.48 0.20
N PRO A 506 36.15 31.40 0.52
CA PRO A 506 36.79 32.25 -0.49
C PRO A 506 37.41 31.40 -1.61
N GLY A 507 37.09 31.73 -2.86
CA GLY A 507 37.55 31.02 -4.05
C GLY A 507 36.56 30.01 -4.64
N ASP A 508 35.42 29.79 -3.98
CA ASP A 508 34.36 28.93 -4.49
C ASP A 508 33.58 29.57 -5.66
N LEU A 509 32.97 28.71 -6.48
CA LEU A 509 31.97 29.10 -7.47
C LEU A 509 30.56 28.91 -6.90
N VAL A 510 29.69 29.91 -7.10
CA VAL A 510 28.30 29.89 -6.65
C VAL A 510 27.36 30.30 -7.76
N LEU A 511 26.14 29.79 -7.72
CA LEU A 511 25.05 30.26 -8.57
C LEU A 511 24.22 31.26 -7.78
N ALA A 512 24.12 32.46 -8.33
CA ALA A 512 23.34 33.54 -7.76
C ALA A 512 22.52 34.22 -8.86
N PHE A 513 21.46 34.90 -8.42
CA PHE A 513 20.70 35.80 -9.26
C PHE A 513 21.23 37.22 -9.10
N ASP A 514 21.62 37.84 -10.21
CA ASP A 514 21.95 39.26 -10.31
C ASP A 514 20.64 40.06 -10.39
N ILE A 515 20.13 40.51 -9.24
CA ILE A 515 18.86 41.23 -9.17
C ILE A 515 19.02 42.66 -9.66
N LYS A 516 20.20 43.26 -9.45
CA LYS A 516 20.53 44.61 -9.89
C LYS A 516 20.36 44.78 -11.40
N ASN A 517 20.78 43.79 -12.17
CA ASN A 517 20.63 43.79 -13.64
C ASN A 517 19.39 43.03 -14.13
N CYS A 518 18.57 42.48 -13.23
CA CYS A 518 17.39 41.71 -13.60
C CYS A 518 16.22 42.63 -13.96
N ASN A 519 15.69 42.49 -15.17
CA ASN A 519 14.46 43.17 -15.57
C ASN A 519 13.29 42.18 -15.52
N VAL A 520 12.53 42.22 -14.42
CA VAL A 520 11.36 41.34 -14.22
C VAL A 520 10.10 42.18 -14.18
N ASN A 521 9.09 41.76 -14.93
CA ASN A 521 7.77 42.37 -14.91
C ASN A 521 6.93 41.74 -13.80
N ASN A 522 6.96 42.31 -12.59
CA ASN A 522 6.15 41.87 -11.47
C ASN A 522 5.65 43.05 -10.65
N SER A 523 4.33 43.20 -10.56
CA SER A 523 3.69 44.32 -9.86
C SER A 523 4.02 44.41 -8.36
N THR A 524 4.33 43.27 -7.72
CA THR A 524 4.71 43.23 -6.30
C THR A 524 6.16 43.68 -6.12
N PHE A 525 7.03 43.33 -7.07
CA PHE A 525 8.41 43.78 -7.10
C PHE A 525 8.50 45.29 -7.38
N ASP A 526 7.73 45.80 -8.34
CA ASP A 526 7.68 47.24 -8.68
C ASP A 526 7.17 48.11 -7.54
N ALA A 527 6.30 47.56 -6.68
CA ALA A 527 5.76 48.25 -5.51
C ALA A 527 6.71 48.25 -4.30
N MET A 528 7.86 47.57 -4.38
CA MET A 528 8.83 47.48 -3.29
C MET A 528 9.73 48.72 -3.24
N ASN A 529 10.18 49.08 -2.03
CA ASN A 529 11.20 50.10 -1.87
C ASN A 529 12.55 49.57 -2.37
N THR A 530 13.24 50.36 -3.19
CA THR A 530 14.54 50.01 -3.78
C THR A 530 15.59 49.66 -2.74
N ASP A 531 15.58 50.30 -1.57
CA ASP A 531 16.56 50.04 -0.49
C ASP A 531 16.43 48.63 0.14
N ASN A 532 15.30 47.96 -0.03
CA ASN A 532 15.07 46.62 0.52
C ASN A 532 15.39 45.50 -0.48
N ILE A 533 15.75 45.86 -1.72
CA ILE A 533 16.06 44.90 -2.79
C ILE A 533 17.57 44.58 -2.69
N PRO A 534 17.95 43.30 -2.49
CA PRO A 534 19.36 42.92 -2.47
C PRO A 534 19.95 42.96 -3.89
N ASP A 535 21.25 43.28 -3.99
CA ASP A 535 21.94 43.35 -5.28
C ASP A 535 22.07 41.97 -5.94
N ALA A 536 22.42 40.95 -5.14
CA ALA A 536 22.51 39.57 -5.58
C ALA A 536 21.96 38.62 -4.50
N ILE A 537 21.38 37.50 -4.92
CA ILE A 537 20.92 36.42 -4.04
C ILE A 537 21.60 35.12 -4.43
N ILE A 538 22.38 34.56 -3.51
CA ILE A 538 23.04 33.27 -3.67
C ILE A 538 22.03 32.15 -3.44
N VAL A 539 21.98 31.19 -4.35
CA VAL A 539 21.04 30.05 -4.30
C VAL A 539 21.73 28.75 -3.92
N ARG A 540 22.81 28.40 -4.63
CA ARG A 540 23.56 27.15 -4.39
C ARG A 540 25.03 27.30 -4.74
N LYS A 541 25.86 26.50 -4.08
CA LYS A 541 27.28 26.34 -4.44
C LYS A 541 27.39 25.47 -5.69
N VAL A 542 28.28 25.82 -6.61
CA VAL A 542 28.63 24.97 -7.75
C VAL A 542 29.76 24.08 -7.34
N PHE A 543 29.67 22.81 -7.71
CA PHE A 543 30.77 21.87 -7.54
C PHE A 543 31.03 21.11 -8.83
N ASP A 544 32.22 20.55 -8.92
CA ASP A 544 32.75 20.01 -10.16
C ASP A 544 31.90 18.82 -10.66
N LYS A 545 31.22 19.04 -11.80
CA LYS A 545 30.34 18.06 -12.44
C LYS A 545 31.08 16.78 -12.81
N THR A 546 32.35 16.86 -13.20
CA THR A 546 33.13 15.70 -13.65
C THR A 546 33.47 14.79 -12.47
N LYS A 547 33.93 15.37 -11.36
CA LYS A 547 34.20 14.64 -10.11
C LYS A 547 32.93 13.98 -9.55
N ARG A 548 31.80 14.68 -9.57
CA ARG A 548 30.50 14.13 -9.14
C ARG A 548 30.05 12.96 -10.00
N ALA A 549 30.10 13.12 -11.33
CA ALA A 549 29.68 12.07 -12.26
C ALA A 549 30.52 10.80 -12.13
N ALA A 550 31.82 10.94 -11.84
CA ALA A 550 32.72 9.82 -11.58
C ALA A 550 32.42 9.11 -10.25
N LYS A 551 32.03 9.86 -9.20
CA LYS A 551 31.65 9.29 -7.90
C LYS A 551 30.23 8.68 -7.87
N ARG A 552 29.40 8.93 -8.89
CA ARG A 552 28.01 8.45 -8.92
C ARG A 552 27.94 6.96 -9.31
N VAL A 553 27.83 6.11 -8.29
CA VAL A 553 27.67 4.64 -8.40
C VAL A 553 26.20 4.20 -8.32
N TRP A 554 25.25 5.13 -8.40
CA TRP A 554 23.82 4.87 -8.25
C TRP A 554 23.01 5.40 -9.43
N LYS A 555 21.83 4.81 -9.63
CA LYS A 555 20.86 5.14 -10.67
C LYS A 555 19.45 5.25 -10.07
N LEU A 556 18.58 6.01 -10.75
CA LEU A 556 17.16 6.08 -10.45
C LEU A 556 16.37 5.32 -11.52
N LYS A 557 15.33 4.61 -11.08
CA LYS A 557 14.37 4.00 -12.00
C LYS A 557 13.44 5.06 -12.59
N ARG A 558 12.95 4.82 -13.79
CA ARG A 558 11.96 5.66 -14.48
C ARG A 558 10.71 4.83 -14.74
N LEU A 559 9.54 5.46 -14.73
CA LEU A 559 8.23 4.81 -14.77
C LEU A 559 7.86 4.28 -16.18
N VAL A 560 8.72 4.49 -17.19
CA VAL A 560 8.41 4.16 -18.58
C VAL A 560 9.49 3.29 -19.21
N VAL A 561 9.15 2.01 -19.38
CA VAL A 561 9.82 1.03 -20.26
C VAL A 561 8.71 0.18 -20.88
N ASP A 562 8.33 0.51 -22.13
CA ASP A 562 7.50 -0.31 -23.07
C ASP A 562 7.17 0.53 -24.34
N GLY A 563 8.20 0.88 -25.11
CA GLY A 563 8.06 1.31 -26.51
C GLY A 563 7.79 2.79 -26.80
N ASN A 564 7.60 3.66 -25.80
CA ASN A 564 7.77 5.12 -25.99
C ASN A 564 8.22 5.77 -24.69
N ILE A 565 9.53 6.02 -24.62
CA ILE A 565 10.24 6.54 -23.47
C ILE A 565 9.82 7.99 -23.23
N VAL A 566 9.45 8.31 -21.98
CA VAL A 566 9.68 9.64 -21.39
C VAL A 566 11.19 9.84 -21.29
N GLY A 567 11.82 10.12 -22.43
CA GLY A 567 13.27 10.04 -22.57
C GLY A 567 13.81 10.06 -24.01
N ASN A 568 12.99 10.42 -25.00
CA ASN A 568 13.52 11.12 -26.19
C ASN A 568 13.43 12.64 -25.99
N GLU A 569 13.56 13.08 -24.73
CA GLU A 569 13.47 14.48 -24.39
C GLU A 569 14.80 15.15 -24.74
N THR A 570 14.71 16.21 -25.55
CA THR A 570 15.78 17.15 -25.91
C THR A 570 16.87 17.30 -24.84
N ALA A 571 18.13 17.54 -25.24
CA ALA A 571 19.28 17.70 -24.34
C ALA A 571 19.01 18.54 -23.06
N SER A 572 18.13 19.56 -23.15
CA SER A 572 17.66 20.35 -22.00
C SER A 572 17.05 19.52 -20.87
N VAL A 573 16.25 18.50 -21.17
CA VAL A 573 15.56 17.72 -20.15
C VAL A 573 16.47 16.68 -19.50
N ALA A 574 17.46 16.17 -20.26
CA ALA A 574 18.53 15.36 -19.72
C ALA A 574 19.39 16.19 -18.72
N ASP A 575 19.69 17.44 -19.05
CA ASP A 575 20.39 18.36 -18.14
C ASP A 575 19.55 18.70 -16.89
N GLU A 576 18.24 18.90 -17.04
CA GLU A 576 17.33 19.07 -15.90
C GLU A 576 17.27 17.84 -14.99
N PHE A 577 17.28 16.63 -15.58
CA PHE A 577 17.31 15.37 -14.82
C PHE A 577 18.66 15.18 -14.11
N GLN A 578 19.76 15.57 -14.76
CA GLN A 578 21.08 15.61 -14.13
C GLN A 578 21.09 16.57 -12.93
N GLY A 579 20.53 17.77 -13.08
CA GLY A 579 20.36 18.71 -11.98
C GLY A 579 19.48 18.17 -10.85
N PHE A 580 18.45 17.36 -11.15
CA PHE A 580 17.66 16.68 -10.13
C PHE A 580 18.46 15.61 -9.37
N MET A 581 19.35 14.87 -10.05
CA MET A 581 20.25 13.93 -9.35
C MET A 581 21.23 14.67 -8.42
N GLU A 582 21.73 15.83 -8.83
CA GLU A 582 22.56 16.70 -7.97
C GLU A 582 21.79 17.21 -6.75
N ASP A 583 20.52 17.62 -6.92
CA ASP A 583 19.67 18.03 -5.80
C ASP A 583 19.51 16.91 -4.75
N ILE A 584 19.42 15.64 -5.20
CA ILE A 584 19.33 14.47 -4.32
C ILE A 584 20.64 14.28 -3.54
N GLU A 585 21.80 14.49 -4.15
CA GLU A 585 23.11 14.42 -3.48
C GLU A 585 23.21 15.49 -2.38
N GLU A 586 22.64 16.68 -2.59
CA GLU A 586 22.73 17.80 -1.65
C GLU A 586 21.70 17.72 -0.49
N ASP A 587 20.51 17.19 -0.74
CA ASP A 587 19.40 17.18 0.23
C ASP A 587 19.16 15.80 0.88
N VAL A 588 19.64 15.63 2.11
CA VAL A 588 19.42 14.42 2.93
C VAL A 588 17.92 14.07 3.08
N LEU A 589 17.06 15.06 3.36
CA LEU A 589 15.62 14.84 3.53
C LEU A 589 14.91 14.41 2.23
N MET A 590 15.48 14.76 1.06
CA MET A 590 14.95 14.31 -0.22
C MET A 590 15.35 12.85 -0.47
N ARG A 591 16.58 12.47 -0.12
CA ARG A 591 17.10 11.09 -0.23
C ARG A 591 16.25 10.10 0.55
N GLU A 592 15.92 10.39 1.80
CA GLU A 592 15.08 9.50 2.65
C GLU A 592 13.74 9.15 1.99
N LYS A 593 13.20 10.06 1.17
CA LYS A 593 11.89 9.90 0.53
C LYS A 593 11.95 9.19 -0.82
N ILE A 594 13.13 8.98 -1.39
CA ILE A 594 13.32 8.37 -2.72
C ILE A 594 13.98 6.99 -2.57
N ASN A 595 13.73 6.09 -3.52
CA ASN A 595 14.45 4.83 -3.59
C ASN A 595 15.64 5.01 -4.56
N ILE A 596 16.85 4.76 -4.07
CA ILE A 596 18.10 4.86 -4.83
C ILE A 596 18.58 3.44 -5.13
N TYR A 597 18.97 3.16 -6.38
CA TYR A 597 19.40 1.83 -6.81
C TYR A 597 20.89 1.84 -7.15
N LYS A 598 21.58 0.72 -6.92
CA LYS A 598 22.97 0.57 -7.34
C LYS A 598 23.08 0.45 -8.86
N ASP A 599 24.12 1.06 -9.42
CA ASP A 599 24.49 0.93 -10.83
C ASP A 599 25.65 -0.08 -10.94
N GLU A 600 25.32 -1.34 -11.24
CA GLU A 600 26.31 -2.42 -11.29
C GLU A 600 27.40 -2.20 -12.35
N ASP A 601 27.06 -1.56 -13.46
CA ASP A 601 27.98 -1.35 -14.58
C ASP A 601 29.08 -0.35 -14.20
N LYS A 602 28.70 0.72 -13.50
CA LYS A 602 29.66 1.70 -12.96
C LYS A 602 30.42 1.15 -11.77
N MET A 603 29.78 0.39 -10.90
CA MET A 603 30.43 -0.19 -9.72
C MET A 603 31.59 -1.13 -10.09
N LYS A 604 31.51 -1.81 -11.24
CA LYS A 604 32.58 -2.66 -11.79
C LYS A 604 33.73 -1.86 -12.44
N GLN A 605 33.49 -0.62 -12.84
CA GLN A 605 34.43 0.20 -13.62
C GLN A 605 35.19 1.24 -12.80
N VAL A 606 34.74 1.58 -11.59
CA VAL A 606 35.37 2.63 -10.76
C VAL A 606 36.73 2.14 -10.22
N PRO A 607 37.86 2.74 -10.65
CA PRO A 607 39.12 2.60 -9.92
C PRO A 607 38.97 3.34 -8.58
N MET A 608 39.57 2.83 -7.50
CA MET A 608 39.66 3.57 -6.23
C MET A 608 40.42 4.89 -6.46
N VAL A 609 39.72 5.98 -6.77
CA VAL A 609 40.30 7.32 -6.85
C VAL A 609 40.45 7.83 -5.42
N GLU A 610 41.66 8.24 -5.06
CA GLU A 610 41.98 8.82 -3.75
C GLU A 610 41.06 10.00 -3.43
N ALA A 611 40.62 10.07 -2.18
CA ALA A 611 39.76 11.13 -1.68
C ALA A 611 40.57 12.43 -1.54
N ASP A 612 40.56 13.27 -2.57
CA ASP A 612 40.99 14.67 -2.42
C ASP A 612 40.01 15.42 -1.49
N ASP A 613 40.59 16.29 -0.65
CA ASP A 613 39.99 17.08 0.45
C ASP A 613 38.95 18.15 0.02
N ASP A 614 38.42 18.09 -1.20
CA ASP A 614 37.33 18.98 -1.60
C ASP A 614 36.02 18.52 -0.93
N VAL A 615 35.35 19.44 -0.21
CA VAL A 615 34.05 19.25 0.46
C VAL A 615 32.96 19.01 -0.60
N ILE A 616 32.95 17.84 -1.23
CA ILE A 616 31.89 17.39 -2.12
C ILE A 616 30.74 16.87 -1.22
N PRO A 617 29.46 17.18 -1.50
CA PRO A 617 28.34 16.70 -0.71
C PRO A 617 28.37 15.18 -0.57
N ASP A 618 28.09 14.66 0.62
CA ASP A 618 28.12 13.22 0.91
C ASP A 618 27.20 12.47 -0.05
N ALA A 619 27.80 11.66 -0.92
CA ALA A 619 27.07 10.74 -1.80
C ALA A 619 26.20 9.78 -0.97
N PRO A 620 25.10 9.24 -1.53
CA PRO A 620 24.28 8.24 -0.84
C PRO A 620 25.14 7.08 -0.34
N THR A 621 24.99 6.71 0.92
CA THR A 621 25.79 5.63 1.52
C THR A 621 25.42 4.28 0.92
N LEU A 622 26.33 3.30 0.96
CA LEU A 622 26.05 1.93 0.47
C LEU A 622 24.83 1.28 1.16
N ALA A 623 24.48 1.70 2.37
CA ALA A 623 23.31 1.24 3.12
C ALA A 623 21.99 1.86 2.64
N GLU A 624 22.03 3.04 2.02
CA GLU A 624 20.86 3.71 1.45
C GLU A 624 20.51 3.19 0.04
N MET A 625 21.42 2.45 -0.60
CA MET A 625 21.22 1.94 -1.96
C MET A 625 20.60 0.54 -1.95
N LEU A 626 19.51 0.39 -2.70
CA LEU A 626 18.84 -0.89 -2.93
C LEU A 626 19.49 -1.65 -4.10
N ASP A 627 19.56 -2.96 -3.96
CA ASP A 627 19.92 -3.86 -5.06
C ASP A 627 18.73 -3.98 -6.02
N ASP A 628 19.02 -3.97 -7.31
CA ASP A 628 18.02 -4.03 -8.38
C ASP A 628 17.55 -5.48 -8.56
N LEU A 629 16.68 -5.97 -7.67
CA LEU A 629 16.10 -7.31 -7.74
C LEU A 629 15.03 -7.38 -8.84
N ASN A 630 15.44 -7.42 -10.10
CA ASN A 630 14.56 -7.78 -11.22
C ASN A 630 14.40 -9.31 -11.28
N MET A 631 13.34 -9.85 -10.68
CA MET A 631 13.01 -11.28 -10.74
C MET A 631 12.30 -11.71 -12.04
N GLU A 632 12.22 -10.85 -13.06
CA GLU A 632 11.43 -11.11 -14.28
C GLU A 632 12.26 -11.51 -15.52
N ASP A 633 13.59 -11.60 -15.45
CA ASP A 633 14.46 -11.87 -16.63
C ASP A 633 15.54 -12.96 -16.42
N GLU A 634 15.32 -13.94 -15.52
CA GLU A 634 16.20 -15.13 -15.41
C GLU A 634 15.52 -16.39 -15.95
N ASP A 635 15.00 -16.35 -17.19
CA ASP A 635 14.65 -17.56 -17.93
C ASP A 635 15.43 -17.62 -19.26
N MET A 636 16.41 -18.53 -19.29
CA MET A 636 17.14 -19.09 -20.45
C MET A 636 18.07 -18.18 -21.26
N LYS A 637 19.34 -18.14 -20.84
CA LYS A 637 20.50 -18.16 -21.75
C LYS A 637 21.24 -19.47 -21.56
N ASP A 638 20.67 -20.55 -22.12
CA ASP A 638 21.43 -21.78 -22.33
C ASP A 638 22.46 -21.57 -23.43
N ALA A 639 23.65 -22.11 -23.16
CA ALA A 639 24.85 -21.97 -23.95
C ALA A 639 24.76 -22.76 -25.27
N GLU A 640 24.73 -22.06 -26.39
CA GLU A 640 25.20 -22.57 -27.67
C GLU A 640 26.51 -21.86 -28.00
N ALA A 641 27.61 -22.52 -27.65
CA ALA A 641 28.93 -22.18 -28.16
C ALA A 641 29.01 -22.66 -29.62
N GLU A 642 28.93 -21.72 -30.56
CA GLU A 642 29.28 -21.97 -31.96
C GLU A 642 30.76 -22.27 -32.07
N SER A 643 31.07 -23.47 -32.57
CA SER A 643 32.39 -23.88 -33.03
C SER A 643 32.68 -23.23 -34.38
N ASP A 644 33.70 -22.37 -34.42
CA ASP A 644 34.34 -21.91 -35.65
C ASP A 644 34.95 -23.12 -36.39
N ASP A 645 34.43 -23.43 -37.59
CA ASP A 645 35.16 -24.19 -38.60
C ASP A 645 35.38 -23.28 -39.82
N GLU A 646 36.64 -22.88 -39.98
CA GLU A 646 37.21 -22.32 -41.20
C GLU A 646 37.24 -23.39 -42.30
N GLU A 647 36.62 -23.14 -43.46
CA GLU A 647 37.12 -23.71 -44.72
C GLU A 647 37.14 -22.64 -45.83
N MET A 648 38.36 -22.17 -46.10
CA MET A 648 38.80 -21.72 -47.41
C MET A 648 38.55 -22.80 -48.45
N GLN A 649 37.97 -22.44 -49.60
CA GLN A 649 38.47 -22.87 -50.90
C GLN A 649 37.88 -22.07 -52.07
N GLU A 650 38.81 -21.42 -52.78
CA GLU A 650 38.95 -21.15 -54.24
C GLU A 650 37.78 -20.63 -55.09
#